data_AF-A0A285R9R1-F1
#
_entry.id   AF-A0A285R9R1-F1
#
_cell.length_a   1.000
_cell.length_b   1.000
_cell.length_c   1.000
_cell.angle_alpha   90.00
_cell.angle_beta   90.00
_cell.angle_gamma   90.00
#
_symmetry.space_group_name_H-M   'P 1'
#
loop_
_entity.id
_entity.type
_entity.pdbx_description
1 polymer ?
#
loop_
_entity_poly.entity_id
_entity_poly.type
_entity_poly.pdbx_seq_one_letter_code
_entity_poly.pdbx_strand_id
1 'polypeptide(L)'
;MKRNKTMKWLYAILAFLLVFSTITPFNVTAAGGITVELDQQDLITEERIVAGNQIITLDLPDDKEWVKNASNNLSKLDVLISSMVADVDNDKWEEYKNTPGNITATVSSSDGSNDLLTITLKGDASFKISKNQTITINLTGALIENWPGEVEPVEFIIYAQPEISLSGSVQEASASELKGKTIELNLLNAIWDEDKLKVWTNLGPFLDRFKDKDGNTWDVVEDTLKKSDPNDFLSFEDNSHILKIKLPTILAIVDTKTITFDPGDGDDLKVAGYISMENDGDLLNKGSLSFKINQANSGNLDPSDSVNLTEKAINNNEPSTTTITLNLPNGSSWNNITNDKYKQELLIDSFKPSSEPEEWEKIKKELKKNTTNIVVNSNTLTITIPRVEDFTLTKDMVLKLNVPYQILPDGLKLPTQEFVIEAEPKVIISGNATPKISHDTLIKGGKVIELTLVNANWDWDVALSTTKREALLSAFNWGDLGDLNAGEVISKADVVRTNNQKLKITLPKLASFKLSANPELIFNPATITSSLTDEDIQADKADVFTVEALDEVKFKINAPTGINEFDFASEGIKFTVTLTNDKWDQDVEIKGLPAPTGTAPFVLKDSDVNSTLTIGSIDRKSDTVIEISVLKKDLLLFKDSVYDLTVPSNLLEFASAPKTVKAAIKIAGVKAKLEGTATGGDLDAVSLQKGGKTIIITLANAQFIENLSVNDYLGVISSSDPLTTKVKAAITSSNDPKVVVVKGNKLTIKLPAVDFSGNGTLTFNVPETLVKDSEYNIPIENNETIVVGGEAKVVSNTYTISQAFIKNGTTITLTLTDAKWDSTITTNSSKKSALMKGFTVEDQADEWKKVIDETIKTGSFVIDPNSNGTGLIITIPKVNDYSIVRNQKVSVKIPKNAFSNYKYDIPLDQLITITIPPVSINGSFEEVLSEIADLANNELENIRVVVPEKMVETIKVTTVDMPGEQETAVTTVETTLNSSLLNSDTTVVVSSGGQEVERAGDEPLVFVLSNVDFKEDLKITVTTEDKTIEIYKKIGKGKKTYSELPKNPLSGNYSLYQLLTDDKLLKDIFKYYSPSELEVGTVN
;
A
#
# COMPACT_ATOMS: atom_id res chain seq x y z
N MET A 1 -15.13 -51.98 28.84
CA MET A 1 -14.88 -50.55 28.54
C MET A 1 -13.38 -50.44 28.23
N LYS A 2 -12.84 -50.37 27.01
CA LYS A 2 -13.19 -49.59 25.81
C LYS A 2 -12.99 -50.46 24.56
N ARG A 3 -14.12 -50.94 24.02
CA ARG A 3 -14.27 -51.59 22.72
C ARG A 3 -14.82 -50.51 21.80
N ASN A 4 -14.00 -49.55 21.37
CA ASN A 4 -14.47 -48.47 20.47
C ASN A 4 -13.35 -47.68 19.74
N LYS A 5 -12.31 -48.34 19.22
CA LYS A 5 -11.34 -47.70 18.30
C LYS A 5 -11.04 -48.48 17.02
N THR A 6 -11.43 -49.75 16.92
CA THR A 6 -11.22 -50.60 15.73
C THR A 6 -12.39 -50.58 14.72
N MET A 7 -13.54 -49.98 15.06
CA MET A 7 -14.71 -49.93 14.17
C MET A 7 -14.70 -48.77 13.17
N LYS A 8 -14.00 -47.66 13.46
CA LYS A 8 -13.89 -46.52 12.52
C LYS A 8 -12.92 -46.75 11.36
N TRP A 9 -11.98 -47.69 11.50
CA TRP A 9 -11.03 -48.05 10.44
C TRP A 9 -11.63 -49.05 9.44
N LEU A 10 -12.59 -49.87 9.89
CA LEU A 10 -13.30 -50.83 9.04
C LEU A 10 -14.33 -50.16 8.11
N TYR A 11 -15.01 -49.10 8.57
CA TYR A 11 -15.95 -48.34 7.72
C TYR A 11 -15.25 -47.47 6.65
N ALA A 12 -14.04 -46.98 6.92
CA ALA A 12 -13.26 -46.23 5.92
C ALA A 12 -12.72 -47.16 4.82
N ILE A 13 -12.38 -48.41 5.15
CA ILE A 13 -11.91 -49.42 4.17
C ILE A 13 -13.08 -50.05 3.41
N LEU A 14 -14.25 -50.21 4.03
CA LEU A 14 -15.45 -50.70 3.35
C LEU A 14 -16.06 -49.66 2.39
N ALA A 15 -15.94 -48.36 2.72
CA ALA A 15 -16.29 -47.26 1.81
C ALA A 15 -15.26 -47.08 0.66
N PHE A 16 -14.00 -47.47 0.87
CA PHE A 16 -12.95 -47.42 -0.16
C PHE A 16 -12.97 -48.64 -1.10
N LEU A 17 -13.47 -49.80 -0.63
CA LEU A 17 -13.61 -51.03 -1.43
C LEU A 17 -14.92 -51.11 -2.23
N LEU A 18 -15.97 -50.37 -1.85
CA LEU A 18 -17.21 -50.26 -2.63
C LEU A 18 -17.07 -49.33 -3.85
N VAL A 19 -15.97 -48.59 -3.98
CA VAL A 19 -15.70 -47.70 -5.12
C VAL A 19 -14.86 -48.39 -6.22
N PHE A 20 -14.36 -49.62 -6.03
CA PHE A 20 -13.40 -50.24 -6.96
C PHE A 20 -13.62 -51.72 -7.35
N SER A 21 -14.84 -52.26 -7.31
CA SER A 21 -15.11 -53.61 -7.85
C SER A 21 -16.10 -53.62 -9.03
N THR A 22 -15.50 -53.47 -10.22
CA THR A 22 -15.80 -54.15 -11.49
C THR A 22 -17.18 -54.04 -12.14
N ILE A 23 -17.28 -53.17 -13.16
CA ILE A 23 -17.58 -53.58 -14.54
C ILE A 23 -16.62 -52.79 -15.44
N THR A 24 -15.85 -53.48 -16.29
CA THR A 24 -15.08 -52.84 -17.37
C THR A 24 -16.03 -52.08 -18.29
N PRO A 25 -15.87 -50.77 -18.52
CA PRO A 25 -16.73 -50.07 -19.46
C PRO A 25 -16.37 -50.54 -20.87
N PHE A 26 -17.27 -51.30 -21.49
CA PHE A 26 -17.39 -51.18 -22.94
C PHE A 26 -17.70 -49.70 -23.20
N ASN A 27 -16.87 -49.04 -24.01
CA ASN A 27 -17.16 -47.70 -24.51
C ASN A 27 -18.43 -47.78 -25.35
N VAL A 28 -19.58 -47.57 -24.73
CA VAL A 28 -20.81 -47.24 -25.44
C VAL A 28 -20.86 -45.72 -25.45
N THR A 29 -20.78 -45.16 -26.65
CA THR A 29 -21.10 -43.75 -26.94
C THR A 29 -22.34 -43.34 -26.17
N ALA A 30 -22.27 -42.23 -25.41
CA ALA A 30 -23.42 -41.66 -24.73
C ALA A 30 -24.52 -41.42 -25.77
N ALA A 31 -25.57 -42.21 -25.66
CA ALA A 31 -26.64 -42.23 -26.62
C ALA A 31 -27.64 -41.13 -26.21
N GLY A 32 -28.01 -40.24 -27.14
CA GLY A 32 -28.79 -39.03 -26.85
C GLY A 32 -30.16 -39.34 -26.25
N GLY A 33 -30.65 -38.51 -25.32
CA GLY A 33 -31.86 -38.78 -24.54
C GLY A 33 -33.08 -39.19 -25.38
N ILE A 34 -33.88 -40.12 -24.85
CA ILE A 34 -35.14 -40.55 -25.47
C ILE A 34 -36.30 -39.87 -24.74
N THR A 35 -37.19 -39.23 -25.48
CA THR A 35 -38.51 -38.77 -25.00
C THR A 35 -39.51 -39.91 -25.11
N VAL A 36 -40.28 -40.15 -24.04
CA VAL A 36 -41.32 -41.17 -23.96
C VAL A 36 -42.67 -40.48 -23.94
N GLU A 37 -43.57 -40.86 -24.83
CA GLU A 37 -44.91 -40.26 -24.88
C GLU A 37 -45.85 -40.97 -23.91
N LEU A 38 -46.61 -40.17 -23.16
CA LEU A 38 -47.65 -40.64 -22.24
C LEU A 38 -49.00 -40.61 -22.94
N ASP A 39 -49.60 -41.77 -23.18
CA ASP A 39 -51.00 -41.89 -23.60
C ASP A 39 -51.87 -42.24 -22.38
N GLN A 40 -52.62 -41.26 -21.91
CA GLN A 40 -53.55 -41.37 -20.78
C GLN A 40 -55.00 -41.32 -21.29
N GLN A 41 -55.66 -42.48 -21.33
CA GLN A 41 -57.03 -42.61 -21.83
C GLN A 41 -58.11 -42.00 -20.92
N ASP A 42 -57.80 -41.67 -19.67
CA ASP A 42 -58.79 -41.30 -18.67
C ASP A 42 -58.18 -40.44 -17.54
N LEU A 43 -58.95 -39.51 -16.98
CA LEU A 43 -58.54 -38.76 -15.78
C LEU A 43 -58.37 -39.73 -14.60
N ILE A 44 -57.18 -39.74 -13.98
CA ILE A 44 -56.89 -40.60 -12.82
C ILE A 44 -57.24 -39.83 -11.55
N THR A 45 -58.24 -40.31 -10.81
CA THR A 45 -58.63 -39.74 -9.52
C THR A 45 -58.39 -40.76 -8.40
N GLU A 46 -58.22 -40.26 -7.18
CA GLU A 46 -58.20 -41.08 -5.96
C GLU A 46 -59.38 -42.06 -5.93
N GLU A 47 -60.60 -41.57 -6.19
CA GLU A 47 -61.82 -42.39 -6.18
C GLU A 47 -61.80 -43.48 -7.26
N ARG A 48 -61.24 -43.20 -8.44
CA ARG A 48 -61.12 -44.18 -9.52
C ARG A 48 -60.08 -45.26 -9.20
N ILE A 49 -58.97 -44.90 -8.56
CA ILE A 49 -57.99 -45.86 -8.05
C ILE A 49 -58.59 -46.68 -6.90
N VAL A 50 -59.47 -46.12 -6.07
CA VAL A 50 -60.20 -46.87 -5.03
C VAL A 50 -61.24 -47.82 -5.66
N ALA A 51 -61.92 -47.39 -6.71
CA ALA A 51 -63.06 -48.10 -7.32
C ALA A 51 -62.65 -49.20 -8.32
N GLY A 52 -61.47 -49.12 -8.93
CA GLY A 52 -61.03 -50.12 -9.92
C GLY A 52 -59.70 -49.81 -10.59
N ASN A 53 -59.32 -50.65 -11.55
CA ASN A 53 -58.03 -50.54 -12.22
C ASN A 53 -57.99 -49.32 -13.16
N GLN A 54 -56.92 -48.52 -13.07
CA GLN A 54 -56.60 -47.42 -14.00
C GLN A 54 -55.43 -47.82 -14.89
N ILE A 55 -55.43 -47.37 -16.14
CA ILE A 55 -54.46 -47.75 -17.15
C ILE A 55 -53.72 -46.52 -17.66
N ILE A 56 -52.40 -46.64 -17.76
CA ILE A 56 -51.48 -45.65 -18.32
C ILE A 56 -50.65 -46.36 -19.38
N THR A 57 -50.47 -45.77 -20.57
CA THR A 57 -49.65 -46.36 -21.62
C THR A 57 -48.47 -45.44 -21.93
N LEU A 58 -47.27 -46.02 -22.05
CA LEU A 58 -46.05 -45.33 -22.43
C LEU A 58 -45.58 -45.84 -23.80
N ASP A 59 -45.43 -44.92 -24.74
CA ASP A 59 -44.97 -45.20 -26.10
C ASP A 59 -43.52 -44.74 -26.31
N LEU A 60 -42.77 -45.54 -27.06
CA LEU A 60 -41.38 -45.27 -27.42
C LEU A 60 -41.30 -44.86 -28.90
N PRO A 61 -40.28 -44.07 -29.30
CA PRO A 61 -40.04 -43.76 -30.70
C PRO A 61 -39.82 -45.03 -31.56
N ASP A 62 -40.18 -44.95 -32.84
CA ASP A 62 -40.27 -46.05 -33.84
C ASP A 62 -39.02 -46.95 -34.01
N ASP A 63 -37.90 -46.65 -33.36
CA ASP A 63 -36.64 -47.40 -33.40
C ASP A 63 -36.24 -48.04 -32.06
N LYS A 64 -37.09 -47.98 -31.04
CA LYS A 64 -36.83 -48.51 -29.69
C LYS A 64 -37.91 -49.49 -29.26
N GLU A 65 -37.50 -50.55 -28.55
CA GLU A 65 -38.40 -51.56 -28.00
C GLU A 65 -38.28 -51.59 -26.48
N TRP A 66 -39.40 -51.70 -25.75
CA TRP A 66 -39.37 -52.03 -24.33
C TRP A 66 -38.81 -53.45 -24.17
N VAL A 67 -38.12 -53.70 -23.06
CA VAL A 67 -37.62 -55.07 -22.81
C VAL A 67 -38.81 -56.03 -22.64
N LYS A 68 -38.98 -56.94 -23.60
CA LYS A 68 -40.11 -57.90 -23.72
C LYS A 68 -40.41 -58.78 -22.50
N ASN A 69 -39.51 -58.80 -21.50
CA ASN A 69 -39.65 -59.55 -20.24
C ASN A 69 -39.91 -58.67 -19.00
N ALA A 70 -40.23 -57.38 -19.15
CA ALA A 70 -40.44 -56.47 -18.01
C ALA A 70 -41.57 -56.93 -17.05
N SER A 71 -42.57 -57.65 -17.57
CA SER A 71 -43.71 -58.17 -16.82
C SER A 71 -43.44 -59.48 -16.04
N ASN A 72 -42.44 -60.27 -16.45
CA ASN A 72 -42.13 -61.59 -15.85
C ASN A 72 -40.83 -61.60 -15.04
N ASN A 73 -40.06 -60.51 -15.07
CA ASN A 73 -38.84 -60.36 -14.30
C ASN A 73 -39.06 -59.39 -13.13
N LEU A 74 -39.22 -59.95 -11.92
CA LEU A 74 -39.45 -59.20 -10.68
C LEU A 74 -38.45 -58.04 -10.52
N SER A 75 -37.17 -58.24 -10.88
CA SER A 75 -36.16 -57.18 -10.72
C SER A 75 -36.33 -55.99 -11.66
N LYS A 76 -37.05 -56.13 -12.78
CA LYS A 76 -37.32 -55.03 -13.73
C LYS A 76 -38.60 -54.29 -13.42
N LEU A 77 -39.63 -55.03 -12.97
CA LEU A 77 -40.84 -54.43 -12.42
C LEU A 77 -40.52 -53.60 -11.17
N ASP A 78 -39.62 -54.10 -10.30
CA ASP A 78 -39.15 -53.35 -9.13
C ASP A 78 -38.42 -52.05 -9.53
N VAL A 79 -37.65 -52.06 -10.62
CA VAL A 79 -36.98 -50.85 -11.14
C VAL A 79 -38.01 -49.83 -11.66
N LEU A 80 -39.04 -50.28 -12.39
CA LEU A 80 -40.11 -49.42 -12.87
C LEU A 80 -40.92 -48.83 -11.70
N ILE A 81 -41.34 -49.65 -10.74
CA ILE A 81 -42.08 -49.20 -9.55
C ILE A 81 -41.22 -48.24 -8.72
N SER A 82 -39.94 -48.54 -8.52
CA SER A 82 -39.01 -47.68 -7.78
C SER A 82 -38.77 -46.34 -8.48
N SER A 83 -38.94 -46.26 -9.79
CA SER A 83 -38.78 -45.02 -10.56
C SER A 83 -39.92 -44.02 -10.40
N MET A 84 -41.09 -44.46 -9.92
CA MET A 84 -42.29 -43.64 -9.76
C MET A 84 -42.24 -42.89 -8.43
N VAL A 85 -42.15 -41.57 -8.46
CA VAL A 85 -42.06 -40.71 -7.27
C VAL A 85 -43.20 -39.72 -7.27
N ALA A 86 -43.83 -39.53 -6.12
CA ALA A 86 -44.88 -38.55 -5.94
C ALA A 86 -44.32 -37.23 -5.38
N ASP A 87 -44.84 -36.10 -5.84
CA ASP A 87 -44.47 -34.76 -5.38
C ASP A 87 -45.05 -34.39 -4.00
N VAL A 88 -46.30 -34.80 -3.73
CA VAL A 88 -47.02 -34.62 -2.46
C VAL A 88 -47.56 -35.94 -1.96
N ASP A 89 -47.84 -36.08 -0.67
CA ASP A 89 -48.34 -37.32 -0.06
C ASP A 89 -47.52 -38.57 -0.44
N ASN A 90 -46.20 -38.40 -0.60
CA ASN A 90 -45.31 -39.47 -1.05
C ASN A 90 -45.38 -40.71 -0.16
N ASP A 91 -45.58 -40.55 1.15
CA ASP A 91 -45.76 -41.68 2.06
C ASP A 91 -46.97 -42.56 1.69
N LYS A 92 -48.06 -41.95 1.16
CA LYS A 92 -49.27 -42.66 0.70
C LYS A 92 -49.07 -43.32 -0.65
N TRP A 93 -48.34 -42.67 -1.54
CA TRP A 93 -47.92 -43.28 -2.80
C TRP A 93 -46.95 -44.45 -2.59
N GLU A 94 -45.98 -44.31 -1.69
CA GLU A 94 -45.04 -45.36 -1.28
C GLU A 94 -45.79 -46.55 -0.65
N GLU A 95 -46.77 -46.30 0.22
CA GLU A 95 -47.63 -47.34 0.79
C GLU A 95 -48.40 -48.10 -0.30
N TYR A 96 -48.98 -47.38 -1.27
CA TYR A 96 -49.73 -47.96 -2.38
C TYR A 96 -48.85 -48.72 -3.38
N LYS A 97 -47.75 -48.14 -3.87
CA LYS A 97 -46.92 -48.75 -4.92
C LYS A 97 -46.11 -49.95 -4.42
N ASN A 98 -45.73 -49.97 -3.14
CA ASN A 98 -44.99 -51.08 -2.54
C ASN A 98 -45.92 -52.22 -2.07
N THR A 99 -47.24 -52.02 -2.10
CA THR A 99 -48.20 -53.10 -1.82
C THR A 99 -48.21 -54.08 -3.00
N PRO A 100 -47.87 -55.37 -2.78
CA PRO A 100 -47.69 -56.33 -3.86
C PRO A 100 -48.92 -56.46 -4.75
N GLY A 101 -48.75 -56.17 -6.04
CA GLY A 101 -49.79 -56.34 -7.05
C GLY A 101 -50.67 -55.11 -7.30
N ASN A 102 -50.48 -54.01 -6.57
CA ASN A 102 -51.16 -52.73 -6.81
C ASN A 102 -50.69 -52.05 -8.10
N ILE A 103 -49.42 -52.21 -8.47
CA ILE A 103 -48.91 -51.79 -9.79
C ILE A 103 -48.49 -53.03 -10.56
N THR A 104 -49.03 -53.18 -11.75
CA THR A 104 -48.60 -54.21 -12.71
C THR A 104 -48.29 -53.57 -14.04
N ALA A 105 -47.27 -54.06 -14.75
CA ALA A 105 -46.92 -53.57 -16.07
C ALA A 105 -46.89 -54.70 -17.09
N THR A 106 -47.39 -54.45 -18.30
CA THR A 106 -47.34 -55.38 -19.44
C THR A 106 -46.83 -54.67 -20.67
N VAL A 107 -45.94 -55.32 -21.41
CA VAL A 107 -45.53 -54.87 -22.75
C VAL A 107 -46.39 -55.63 -23.76
N SER A 108 -47.12 -54.92 -24.61
CA SER A 108 -47.92 -55.51 -25.68
C SER A 108 -47.45 -54.99 -27.03
N SER A 109 -47.20 -55.91 -27.96
CA SER A 109 -46.94 -55.59 -29.37
C SER A 109 -48.29 -55.46 -30.09
N SER A 110 -48.71 -54.25 -30.44
CA SER A 110 -49.79 -54.07 -31.41
C SER A 110 -49.20 -54.20 -32.81
N ASP A 111 -49.60 -55.26 -33.51
CA ASP A 111 -49.59 -55.41 -34.98
C ASP A 111 -48.24 -55.25 -35.71
N GLY A 112 -47.12 -55.26 -34.99
CA GLY A 112 -45.78 -55.38 -35.54
C GLY A 112 -45.03 -54.07 -35.78
N SER A 113 -45.41 -52.95 -35.14
CA SER A 113 -44.68 -51.69 -35.35
C SER A 113 -44.51 -50.72 -34.18
N ASN A 114 -44.79 -51.08 -32.91
CA ASN A 114 -44.21 -50.46 -31.69
C ASN A 114 -44.68 -51.27 -30.46
N ASP A 115 -43.77 -51.52 -29.51
CA ASP A 115 -44.12 -52.17 -28.23
C ASP A 115 -44.65 -51.09 -27.28
N LEU A 116 -45.87 -51.25 -26.74
CA LEU A 116 -46.47 -50.32 -25.76
C LEU A 116 -46.26 -50.85 -24.34
N LEU A 117 -45.79 -50.00 -23.41
CA LEU A 117 -45.72 -50.35 -21.99
C LEU A 117 -46.99 -49.87 -21.28
N THR A 118 -47.88 -50.81 -20.98
CA THR A 118 -49.10 -50.57 -20.23
C THR A 118 -48.87 -50.75 -18.74
N ILE A 119 -49.02 -49.69 -17.95
CA ILE A 119 -49.01 -49.69 -16.49
C ILE A 119 -50.46 -49.71 -16.00
N THR A 120 -50.79 -50.67 -15.15
CA THR A 120 -52.10 -50.78 -14.48
C THR A 120 -51.95 -50.48 -13.00
N LEU A 121 -52.64 -49.43 -12.54
CA LEU A 121 -52.83 -49.08 -11.13
C LEU A 121 -54.10 -49.79 -10.63
N LYS A 122 -53.98 -50.80 -9.78
CA LYS A 122 -55.14 -51.58 -9.32
C LYS A 122 -55.91 -50.92 -8.20
N GLY A 123 -57.18 -51.31 -8.11
CA GLY A 123 -58.10 -50.97 -7.03
C GLY A 123 -57.51 -51.14 -5.63
N ASP A 124 -57.37 -50.06 -4.85
CA ASP A 124 -57.04 -50.14 -3.41
C ASP A 124 -57.87 -49.15 -2.59
N ALA A 125 -58.77 -49.68 -1.76
CA ALA A 125 -59.65 -48.87 -0.92
C ALA A 125 -58.94 -48.09 0.21
N SER A 126 -57.68 -48.40 0.46
CA SER A 126 -56.85 -47.68 1.44
C SER A 126 -56.09 -46.49 0.84
N PHE A 127 -56.02 -46.37 -0.48
CA PHE A 127 -55.33 -45.27 -1.13
C PHE A 127 -56.11 -43.97 -0.96
N LYS A 128 -55.51 -43.02 -0.23
CA LYS A 128 -56.05 -41.68 0.00
C LYS A 128 -54.98 -40.62 -0.10
N ILE A 129 -55.29 -39.53 -0.80
CA ILE A 129 -54.40 -38.40 -0.98
C ILE A 129 -55.12 -37.11 -0.57
N SER A 130 -54.40 -36.19 0.06
CA SER A 130 -54.94 -34.93 0.58
C SER A 130 -54.97 -33.84 -0.50
N LYS A 131 -54.13 -33.96 -1.53
CA LYS A 131 -53.99 -33.02 -2.65
C LYS A 131 -53.68 -33.73 -3.95
N ASN A 132 -53.93 -33.05 -5.08
CA ASN A 132 -53.52 -33.54 -6.39
C ASN A 132 -52.02 -33.90 -6.36
N GLN A 133 -51.72 -35.11 -6.78
CA GLN A 133 -50.41 -35.73 -6.67
C GLN A 133 -49.85 -35.96 -8.07
N THR A 134 -48.73 -35.31 -8.40
CA THR A 134 -47.96 -35.54 -9.62
C THR A 134 -47.03 -36.73 -9.40
N ILE A 135 -47.15 -37.74 -10.24
CA ILE A 135 -46.28 -38.92 -10.26
C ILE A 135 -45.28 -38.77 -11.39
N THR A 136 -44.01 -38.60 -11.04
CA THR A 136 -42.88 -38.58 -11.98
C THR A 136 -42.28 -39.98 -12.09
N ILE A 137 -42.23 -40.52 -13.30
CA ILE A 137 -41.64 -41.80 -13.66
C ILE A 137 -40.23 -41.56 -14.21
N ASN A 138 -39.21 -41.79 -13.39
CA ASN A 138 -37.81 -41.60 -13.77
C ASN A 138 -37.25 -42.84 -14.47
N LEU A 139 -37.69 -43.06 -15.71
CA LEU A 139 -37.34 -44.24 -16.49
C LEU A 139 -35.81 -44.40 -16.61
N THR A 140 -35.35 -45.64 -16.51
CA THR A 140 -33.93 -45.97 -16.69
C THR A 140 -33.75 -46.69 -18.02
N GLY A 141 -32.60 -46.50 -18.68
CA GLY A 141 -32.27 -47.23 -19.91
C GLY A 141 -32.36 -48.76 -19.78
N ALA A 142 -32.26 -49.31 -18.56
CA ALA A 142 -32.43 -50.74 -18.29
C ALA A 142 -33.83 -51.32 -18.63
N LEU A 143 -34.83 -50.44 -18.81
CA LEU A 143 -36.19 -50.80 -19.22
C LEU A 143 -36.36 -50.81 -20.75
N ILE A 144 -35.41 -50.25 -21.51
CA ILE A 144 -35.39 -50.18 -22.97
C ILE A 144 -34.36 -51.19 -23.53
N GLU A 145 -34.69 -51.92 -24.57
CA GLU A 145 -33.82 -52.97 -25.12
C GLU A 145 -32.56 -52.37 -25.78
N ASN A 146 -31.38 -52.87 -25.38
CA ASN A 146 -30.06 -52.45 -25.89
C ASN A 146 -29.74 -50.95 -25.76
N TRP A 147 -30.37 -50.24 -24.82
CA TRP A 147 -30.17 -48.80 -24.65
C TRP A 147 -29.58 -48.43 -23.27
N PRO A 148 -28.34 -47.91 -23.20
CA PRO A 148 -27.73 -47.48 -21.93
C PRO A 148 -27.88 -45.98 -21.63
N GLY A 149 -28.59 -45.22 -22.47
CA GLY A 149 -28.72 -43.76 -22.36
C GLY A 149 -29.77 -43.30 -21.33
N GLU A 150 -29.82 -41.98 -21.13
CA GLU A 150 -30.80 -41.32 -20.26
C GLU A 150 -32.18 -41.27 -20.95
N VAL A 151 -33.25 -41.33 -20.15
CA VAL A 151 -34.64 -41.25 -20.60
C VAL A 151 -35.29 -40.09 -19.87
N GLU A 152 -36.02 -39.24 -20.59
CA GLU A 152 -36.69 -38.10 -19.96
C GLU A 152 -37.77 -38.60 -18.97
N PRO A 153 -37.91 -37.96 -17.80
CA PRO A 153 -38.97 -38.30 -16.86
C PRO A 153 -40.35 -38.06 -17.47
N VAL A 154 -41.28 -38.98 -17.22
CA VAL A 154 -42.69 -38.86 -17.63
C VAL A 154 -43.56 -38.54 -16.43
N GLU A 155 -44.51 -37.62 -16.55
CA GLU A 155 -45.35 -37.19 -15.43
C GLU A 155 -46.85 -37.41 -15.71
N PHE A 156 -47.59 -37.91 -14.72
CA PHE A 156 -49.06 -37.93 -14.72
C PHE A 156 -49.62 -37.46 -13.38
N ILE A 157 -50.87 -37.00 -13.34
CA ILE A 157 -51.48 -36.44 -12.12
C ILE A 157 -52.61 -37.34 -11.63
N ILE A 158 -52.60 -37.65 -10.33
CA ILE A 158 -53.70 -38.25 -9.60
C ILE A 158 -54.46 -37.13 -8.87
N TYR A 159 -55.72 -36.92 -9.20
CA TYR A 159 -56.54 -35.87 -8.58
C TYR A 159 -57.15 -36.37 -7.25
N ALA A 160 -56.94 -35.61 -6.18
CA ALA A 160 -57.51 -35.89 -4.87
C ALA A 160 -59.01 -35.55 -4.81
N GLN A 161 -59.71 -36.11 -3.83
CA GLN A 161 -61.12 -35.77 -3.62
C GLN A 161 -61.27 -34.27 -3.26
N PRO A 162 -62.28 -33.55 -3.82
CA PRO A 162 -62.55 -32.18 -3.43
C PRO A 162 -62.99 -32.07 -1.96
N GLU A 163 -62.39 -31.15 -1.21
CA GLU A 163 -62.75 -30.89 0.19
C GLU A 163 -63.18 -29.43 0.39
N ILE A 164 -64.25 -29.19 1.17
CA ILE A 164 -64.70 -27.84 1.52
C ILE A 164 -64.36 -27.57 2.99
N SER A 165 -63.61 -26.50 3.25
CA SER A 165 -63.38 -26.00 4.60
C SER A 165 -64.05 -24.65 4.81
N LEU A 166 -64.65 -24.45 5.99
CA LEU A 166 -65.30 -23.21 6.39
C LEU A 166 -64.31 -22.35 7.19
N SER A 167 -64.08 -21.12 6.73
CA SER A 167 -63.30 -20.09 7.41
C SER A 167 -63.98 -18.73 7.32
N GLY A 168 -63.31 -17.66 7.75
CA GLY A 168 -63.80 -16.29 7.67
C GLY A 168 -64.21 -15.70 9.02
N SER A 169 -64.62 -14.44 8.97
CA SER A 169 -64.73 -13.56 10.15
C SER A 169 -66.01 -13.75 10.98
N VAL A 170 -66.80 -14.78 10.66
CA VAL A 170 -68.13 -15.06 11.25
C VAL A 170 -68.07 -16.11 12.36
N GLN A 171 -67.03 -16.98 12.41
CA GLN A 171 -66.96 -18.10 13.37
C GLN A 171 -66.89 -17.68 14.85
N GLU A 172 -66.51 -16.43 15.15
CA GLU A 172 -66.41 -15.90 16.53
C GLU A 172 -67.19 -14.59 16.75
N ALA A 173 -68.02 -14.16 15.80
CA ALA A 173 -68.68 -12.84 15.86
C ALA A 173 -70.01 -12.86 16.66
N SER A 174 -70.23 -11.87 17.51
CA SER A 174 -71.52 -11.64 18.17
C SER A 174 -72.57 -11.06 17.19
N ALA A 175 -73.87 -11.12 17.52
CA ALA A 175 -74.96 -10.68 16.62
C ALA A 175 -74.82 -9.21 16.17
N SER A 176 -74.26 -8.34 17.02
CA SER A 176 -73.98 -6.94 16.68
C SER A 176 -72.78 -6.75 15.75
N GLU A 177 -71.92 -7.77 15.59
CA GLU A 177 -70.66 -7.70 14.84
C GLU A 177 -70.72 -8.36 13.46
N LEU A 178 -71.84 -9.01 13.10
CA LEU A 178 -72.01 -9.71 11.81
C LEU A 178 -72.05 -8.76 10.60
N LYS A 179 -72.24 -7.44 10.81
CA LYS A 179 -72.34 -6.46 9.74
C LYS A 179 -71.03 -6.37 8.95
N GLY A 180 -71.09 -6.72 7.65
CA GLY A 180 -69.94 -6.64 6.75
C GLY A 180 -68.88 -7.72 6.99
N LYS A 181 -69.21 -8.74 7.80
CA LYS A 181 -68.38 -9.94 7.96
C LYS A 181 -68.60 -10.88 6.79
N THR A 182 -67.62 -11.74 6.58
CA THR A 182 -67.56 -12.61 5.40
C THR A 182 -67.40 -14.04 5.87
N ILE A 183 -68.25 -14.91 5.33
CA ILE A 183 -68.05 -16.37 5.39
C ILE A 183 -67.19 -16.73 4.20
N GLU A 184 -66.13 -17.51 4.43
CA GLU A 184 -65.23 -17.96 3.39
C GLU A 184 -65.30 -19.49 3.33
N LEU A 185 -65.60 -20.03 2.15
CA LEU A 185 -65.61 -21.46 1.88
C LEU A 185 -64.46 -21.78 0.92
N ASN A 186 -63.43 -22.43 1.44
CA ASN A 186 -62.27 -22.83 0.64
C ASN A 186 -62.52 -24.22 0.08
N LEU A 187 -62.51 -24.32 -1.25
CA LEU A 187 -62.59 -25.59 -1.99
C LEU A 187 -61.17 -26.03 -2.34
N LEU A 188 -60.71 -27.08 -1.66
CA LEU A 188 -59.44 -27.74 -1.91
C LEU A 188 -59.63 -28.76 -3.04
N ASN A 189 -58.64 -28.85 -3.93
CA ASN A 189 -58.56 -29.81 -5.05
C ASN A 189 -59.60 -29.61 -6.18
N ALA A 190 -60.41 -28.54 -6.15
CA ALA A 190 -61.30 -28.10 -7.23
C ALA A 190 -61.56 -26.58 -7.17
N ILE A 191 -62.17 -25.99 -8.21
CA ILE A 191 -62.61 -24.59 -8.22
C ILE A 191 -64.14 -24.48 -8.31
N TRP A 192 -64.71 -23.44 -7.69
CA TRP A 192 -66.13 -23.13 -7.77
C TRP A 192 -66.53 -22.70 -9.18
N ASP A 193 -67.66 -23.19 -9.67
CA ASP A 193 -68.24 -22.73 -10.94
C ASP A 193 -69.05 -21.44 -10.73
N GLU A 194 -68.38 -20.29 -10.81
CA GLU A 194 -68.94 -18.96 -10.53
C GLU A 194 -70.26 -18.68 -11.26
N ASP A 195 -70.30 -18.97 -12.57
CA ASP A 195 -71.46 -18.67 -13.42
C ASP A 195 -72.71 -19.44 -12.97
N LYS A 196 -72.53 -20.69 -12.54
CA LYS A 196 -73.64 -21.55 -12.10
C LYS A 196 -74.03 -21.30 -10.65
N LEU A 197 -73.07 -21.00 -9.78
CA LEU A 197 -73.33 -20.75 -8.36
C LEU A 197 -74.05 -19.40 -8.15
N LYS A 198 -73.90 -18.44 -9.06
CA LYS A 198 -74.67 -17.18 -9.05
C LYS A 198 -76.12 -17.35 -9.52
N VAL A 199 -76.50 -18.51 -10.06
CA VAL A 199 -77.90 -18.80 -10.46
C VAL A 199 -78.71 -19.27 -9.26
N TRP A 200 -79.81 -18.58 -8.94
CA TRP A 200 -80.66 -18.86 -7.78
C TRP A 200 -81.13 -20.31 -7.62
N THR A 201 -81.40 -21.01 -8.72
CA THR A 201 -81.80 -22.43 -8.70
C THR A 201 -80.74 -23.34 -8.08
N ASN A 202 -79.47 -22.94 -8.15
CA ASN A 202 -78.33 -23.66 -7.56
C ASN A 202 -77.93 -23.03 -6.21
N LEU A 203 -77.95 -21.69 -6.12
CA LEU A 203 -77.56 -20.95 -4.94
C LEU A 203 -78.50 -21.15 -3.75
N GLY A 204 -79.81 -21.17 -3.98
CA GLY A 204 -80.82 -21.29 -2.92
C GLY A 204 -80.59 -22.55 -2.08
N PRO A 205 -80.60 -23.75 -2.70
CA PRO A 205 -80.30 -25.01 -2.00
C PRO A 205 -78.89 -25.08 -1.40
N PHE A 206 -77.92 -24.40 -2.01
CA PHE A 206 -76.57 -24.28 -1.46
C PHE A 206 -76.54 -23.47 -0.17
N LEU A 207 -77.21 -22.30 -0.14
CA LEU A 207 -77.30 -21.48 1.06
C LEU A 207 -78.10 -22.17 2.17
N ASP A 208 -79.07 -23.03 1.83
CA ASP A 208 -79.83 -23.83 2.80
C ASP A 208 -78.97 -24.78 3.63
N ARG A 209 -77.73 -25.02 3.23
CA ARG A 209 -76.75 -25.84 3.95
C ARG A 209 -76.10 -25.12 5.14
N PHE A 210 -76.27 -23.80 5.26
CA PHE A 210 -75.93 -23.09 6.49
C PHE A 210 -77.01 -23.36 7.52
N LYS A 211 -76.65 -24.11 8.57
CA LYS A 211 -77.55 -24.51 9.64
C LYS A 211 -77.28 -23.75 10.93
N ASP A 212 -78.34 -23.49 11.67
CA ASP A 212 -78.24 -23.11 13.07
C ASP A 212 -77.88 -24.33 13.95
N LYS A 213 -77.61 -24.10 15.24
CA LYS A 213 -77.23 -25.17 16.17
C LYS A 213 -78.28 -26.26 16.35
N ASP A 214 -79.54 -25.98 16.02
CA ASP A 214 -80.68 -26.88 16.19
C ASP A 214 -80.93 -27.68 14.88
N GLY A 215 -80.08 -27.48 13.85
CA GLY A 215 -80.09 -28.18 12.57
C GLY A 215 -81.03 -27.55 11.52
N ASN A 216 -81.66 -26.41 11.82
CA ASN A 216 -82.55 -25.71 10.89
C ASN A 216 -81.74 -24.79 9.97
N THR A 217 -82.28 -24.46 8.79
CA THR A 217 -81.65 -23.46 7.92
C THR A 217 -81.51 -22.13 8.67
N TRP A 218 -80.31 -21.55 8.62
CA TRP A 218 -80.00 -20.32 9.34
C TRP A 218 -80.90 -19.17 8.86
N ASP A 219 -81.63 -18.53 9.78
CA ASP A 219 -82.63 -17.49 9.45
C ASP A 219 -82.11 -16.38 8.54
N VAL A 220 -80.82 -16.03 8.63
CA VAL A 220 -80.18 -15.00 7.78
C VAL A 220 -80.18 -15.41 6.30
N VAL A 221 -80.11 -16.71 6.00
CA VAL A 221 -80.22 -17.24 4.63
C VAL A 221 -81.59 -16.92 4.05
N GLU A 222 -82.66 -17.33 4.74
CA GLU A 222 -84.03 -17.17 4.26
C GLU A 222 -84.49 -15.70 4.27
N ASP A 223 -84.19 -14.98 5.35
CA ASP A 223 -84.73 -13.64 5.52
C ASP A 223 -83.92 -12.56 4.83
N THR A 224 -82.64 -12.81 4.53
CA THR A 224 -81.73 -11.80 4.01
C THR A 224 -81.03 -12.21 2.72
N LEU A 225 -80.27 -13.32 2.71
CA LEU A 225 -79.45 -13.68 1.54
C LEU A 225 -80.31 -14.08 0.33
N LYS A 226 -81.34 -14.93 0.53
CA LYS A 226 -82.28 -15.35 -0.54
C LYS A 226 -83.10 -14.21 -1.16
N LYS A 227 -83.17 -13.05 -0.51
CA LYS A 227 -83.89 -11.86 -0.98
C LYS A 227 -82.96 -10.80 -1.58
N SER A 228 -81.64 -11.01 -1.58
CA SER A 228 -80.62 -10.10 -2.11
C SER A 228 -80.17 -10.52 -3.52
N ASP A 229 -79.44 -9.69 -4.29
CA ASP A 229 -78.81 -10.15 -5.53
C ASP A 229 -77.55 -10.97 -5.20
N PRO A 230 -77.35 -12.19 -5.74
CA PRO A 230 -76.15 -12.99 -5.54
C PRO A 230 -74.84 -12.22 -5.80
N ASN A 231 -74.83 -11.31 -6.77
CA ASN A 231 -73.63 -10.53 -7.11
C ASN A 231 -73.26 -9.49 -6.05
N ASP A 232 -74.20 -9.11 -5.17
CA ASP A 232 -73.96 -8.12 -4.12
C ASP A 232 -73.27 -8.73 -2.89
N PHE A 233 -73.38 -10.05 -2.70
CA PHE A 233 -72.87 -10.73 -1.53
C PHE A 233 -71.97 -11.94 -1.81
N LEU A 234 -71.95 -12.47 -3.04
CA LEU A 234 -70.98 -13.51 -3.43
C LEU A 234 -69.80 -12.88 -4.16
N SER A 235 -68.59 -13.26 -3.76
CA SER A 235 -67.39 -13.00 -4.52
C SER A 235 -66.49 -14.24 -4.51
N PHE A 236 -65.74 -14.43 -5.58
CA PHE A 236 -64.79 -15.53 -5.72
C PHE A 236 -63.37 -14.97 -5.64
N GLU A 237 -62.50 -15.64 -4.91
CA GLU A 237 -61.08 -15.30 -4.79
C GLU A 237 -60.22 -16.53 -5.08
N ASP A 238 -58.93 -16.30 -5.31
CA ASP A 238 -57.92 -17.35 -5.59
C ASP A 238 -58.32 -18.26 -6.77
N ASN A 239 -58.52 -17.67 -7.96
CA ASN A 239 -58.98 -18.39 -9.17
C ASN A 239 -60.24 -19.26 -8.93
N SER A 240 -61.16 -18.76 -8.09
CA SER A 240 -62.39 -19.45 -7.70
C SER A 240 -62.18 -20.65 -6.77
N HIS A 241 -61.04 -20.75 -6.07
CA HIS A 241 -60.88 -21.71 -4.97
C HIS A 241 -61.57 -21.24 -3.67
N ILE A 242 -61.76 -19.92 -3.49
CA ILE A 242 -62.39 -19.36 -2.29
C ILE A 242 -63.71 -18.70 -2.66
N LEU A 243 -64.82 -19.21 -2.13
CA LEU A 243 -66.12 -18.56 -2.19
C LEU A 243 -66.32 -17.70 -0.96
N LYS A 244 -66.54 -16.42 -1.16
CA LYS A 244 -66.83 -15.46 -0.10
C LYS A 244 -68.27 -15.03 -0.14
N ILE A 245 -68.94 -15.16 1.00
CA ILE A 245 -70.32 -14.72 1.22
C ILE A 245 -70.28 -13.57 2.22
N LYS A 246 -70.40 -12.34 1.71
CA LYS A 246 -70.39 -11.12 2.50
C LYS A 246 -71.77 -10.85 3.07
N LEU A 247 -71.90 -10.86 4.39
CA LEU A 247 -73.20 -10.66 5.02
C LEU A 247 -73.64 -9.19 4.92
N PRO A 248 -74.84 -8.92 4.38
CA PRO A 248 -75.40 -7.57 4.37
C PRO A 248 -75.81 -7.13 5.79
N THR A 249 -76.27 -5.89 5.94
CA THR A 249 -76.65 -5.36 7.27
C THR A 249 -77.93 -6.02 7.77
N ILE A 250 -77.84 -6.86 8.81
CA ILE A 250 -78.98 -7.54 9.43
C ILE A 250 -79.68 -6.57 10.39
N LEU A 251 -80.97 -6.30 10.20
CA LEU A 251 -81.73 -5.26 10.92
C LEU A 251 -82.43 -5.73 12.21
N ALA A 252 -82.42 -7.03 12.54
CA ALA A 252 -83.04 -7.59 13.74
C ALA A 252 -82.06 -8.50 14.50
N ILE A 253 -82.21 -8.55 15.83
CA ILE A 253 -81.37 -9.37 16.72
C ILE A 253 -81.68 -10.85 16.44
N VAL A 254 -80.76 -11.53 15.76
CA VAL A 254 -80.76 -12.99 15.59
C VAL A 254 -80.02 -13.58 16.79
N ASP A 255 -80.62 -14.57 17.47
CA ASP A 255 -80.06 -15.21 18.67
C ASP A 255 -78.68 -15.83 18.34
N THR A 256 -77.63 -15.41 19.05
CA THR A 256 -76.23 -15.79 18.75
C THR A 256 -75.99 -17.26 19.04
N LYS A 257 -76.02 -18.10 18.01
CA LYS A 257 -75.69 -19.52 18.11
C LYS A 257 -74.78 -19.92 16.96
N THR A 258 -73.91 -20.88 17.24
CA THR A 258 -72.89 -21.42 16.33
C THR A 258 -73.52 -21.81 15.01
N ILE A 259 -73.01 -21.25 13.91
CA ILE A 259 -73.45 -21.58 12.54
C ILE A 259 -72.56 -22.72 12.06
N THR A 260 -73.17 -23.80 11.57
CA THR A 260 -72.45 -24.91 10.93
C THR A 260 -72.81 -24.97 9.46
N PHE A 261 -71.85 -25.26 8.61
CA PHE A 261 -72.12 -25.59 7.21
C PHE A 261 -72.21 -27.12 7.10
N ASP A 262 -73.34 -27.63 6.64
CA ASP A 262 -73.56 -29.06 6.41
C ASP A 262 -73.19 -29.41 4.96
N PRO A 263 -72.03 -30.05 4.70
CA PRO A 263 -71.67 -30.45 3.34
C PRO A 263 -72.56 -31.58 2.80
N GLY A 264 -73.43 -32.19 3.61
CA GLY A 264 -74.26 -33.35 3.31
C GLY A 264 -73.61 -34.67 3.76
N ASP A 265 -74.44 -35.67 4.10
CA ASP A 265 -73.98 -37.02 4.43
C ASP A 265 -73.11 -37.56 3.27
N GLY A 266 -71.92 -38.08 3.61
CA GLY A 266 -70.80 -38.34 2.69
C GLY A 266 -71.02 -39.33 1.52
N ASP A 267 -72.26 -39.62 1.13
CA ASP A 267 -72.61 -40.29 -0.12
C ASP A 267 -72.95 -39.30 -1.26
N ASP A 268 -73.39 -38.07 -0.97
CA ASP A 268 -73.79 -37.10 -2.00
C ASP A 268 -72.60 -36.31 -2.62
N LEU A 269 -71.39 -36.49 -2.09
CA LEU A 269 -70.12 -35.98 -2.63
C LEU A 269 -69.27 -37.07 -3.31
N LYS A 270 -69.79 -38.31 -3.47
CA LYS A 270 -69.08 -39.41 -4.15
C LYS A 270 -69.24 -39.31 -5.67
N VAL A 271 -68.13 -39.19 -6.39
CA VAL A 271 -68.06 -39.15 -7.86
C VAL A 271 -68.14 -40.58 -8.41
N ALA A 272 -69.31 -41.19 -8.30
CA ALA A 272 -69.60 -42.46 -8.96
C ALA A 272 -70.51 -42.21 -10.19
N GLY A 273 -69.91 -42.19 -11.39
CA GLY A 273 -70.61 -42.18 -12.68
C GLY A 273 -69.69 -41.96 -13.89
N TYR A 274 -69.80 -42.84 -14.89
CA TYR A 274 -69.07 -42.86 -16.17
C TYR A 274 -68.83 -41.47 -16.78
N ILE A 275 -67.56 -41.11 -16.99
CA ILE A 275 -67.11 -39.99 -17.83
C ILE A 275 -66.68 -40.60 -19.17
N SER A 276 -67.32 -40.23 -20.28
CA SER A 276 -66.82 -40.55 -21.63
C SER A 276 -66.28 -39.27 -22.24
N MET A 277 -65.00 -39.28 -22.62
CA MET A 277 -64.31 -38.13 -23.19
C MET A 277 -64.92 -37.71 -24.54
N GLU A 278 -65.62 -36.58 -24.58
CA GLU A 278 -65.75 -35.75 -25.78
C GLU A 278 -65.45 -34.29 -25.41
N ASN A 279 -64.59 -33.66 -26.20
CA ASN A 279 -63.98 -32.34 -26.00
C ASN A 279 -64.97 -31.20 -25.67
N ASP A 280 -65.06 -30.80 -24.40
CA ASP A 280 -65.11 -29.40 -23.88
C ASP A 280 -65.47 -29.45 -22.39
N GLY A 281 -64.56 -29.01 -21.50
CA GLY A 281 -64.83 -28.70 -20.08
C GLY A 281 -65.86 -29.58 -19.36
N ASP A 282 -65.50 -30.82 -19.02
CA ASP A 282 -66.45 -31.76 -18.42
C ASP A 282 -66.93 -31.34 -17.02
N LEU A 283 -68.26 -31.36 -16.87
CA LEU A 283 -69.01 -30.93 -15.70
C LEU A 283 -69.37 -32.13 -14.81
N LEU A 284 -68.92 -32.12 -13.55
CA LEU A 284 -69.42 -33.03 -12.52
C LEU A 284 -70.72 -32.47 -11.94
N ASN A 285 -71.85 -33.10 -12.27
CA ASN A 285 -73.17 -32.64 -11.84
C ASN A 285 -73.86 -33.73 -11.00
N LYS A 286 -73.67 -33.67 -9.67
CA LYS A 286 -74.49 -34.40 -8.69
C LYS A 286 -74.82 -33.47 -7.52
N GLY A 287 -76.09 -33.07 -7.43
CA GLY A 287 -76.58 -32.16 -6.39
C GLY A 287 -76.33 -30.67 -6.66
N SER A 288 -76.67 -29.82 -5.68
CA SER A 288 -76.68 -28.35 -5.78
C SER A 288 -75.29 -27.68 -5.81
N LEU A 289 -74.21 -28.47 -5.86
CA LEU A 289 -72.82 -28.00 -5.87
C LEU A 289 -72.22 -28.27 -7.25
N SER A 290 -71.89 -27.22 -8.00
CA SER A 290 -71.16 -27.31 -9.27
C SER A 290 -69.73 -26.83 -9.08
N PHE A 291 -68.75 -27.70 -9.35
CA PHE A 291 -67.32 -27.37 -9.33
C PHE A 291 -66.68 -27.80 -10.66
N LYS A 292 -65.65 -27.06 -11.08
CA LYS A 292 -64.84 -27.40 -12.25
C LYS A 292 -63.53 -28.02 -11.76
N ILE A 293 -63.15 -29.14 -12.35
CA ILE A 293 -61.76 -29.63 -12.29
C ILE A 293 -61.05 -28.94 -13.44
N ASN A 294 -60.08 -28.07 -13.14
CA ASN A 294 -59.30 -27.41 -14.18
C ASN A 294 -58.43 -28.47 -14.89
N GLN A 295 -58.86 -28.96 -16.06
CA GLN A 295 -57.90 -29.39 -17.06
C GLN A 295 -57.19 -28.13 -17.56
N ALA A 296 -55.86 -28.12 -17.49
CA ALA A 296 -55.08 -27.09 -18.14
C ALA A 296 -55.38 -27.15 -19.64
N ASN A 297 -56.01 -26.14 -20.19
CA ASN A 297 -56.04 -25.96 -21.64
C ASN A 297 -54.59 -25.74 -22.09
N SER A 298 -53.95 -26.79 -22.57
CA SER A 298 -52.64 -26.70 -23.21
C SER A 298 -52.82 -26.02 -24.56
N GLY A 299 -52.63 -24.70 -24.60
CA GLY A 299 -52.43 -24.01 -25.86
C GLY A 299 -51.04 -24.36 -26.37
N ASN A 300 -50.94 -24.98 -27.54
CA ASN A 300 -49.65 -25.17 -28.19
C ASN A 300 -49.19 -23.82 -28.76
N LEU A 301 -47.99 -23.40 -28.40
CA LEU A 301 -47.30 -22.26 -29.02
C LEU A 301 -46.71 -22.81 -30.31
N ASP A 302 -46.99 -22.16 -31.45
CA ASP A 302 -46.30 -22.46 -32.70
C ASP A 302 -45.09 -21.50 -32.78
N PRO A 303 -43.89 -21.91 -32.34
CA PRO A 303 -42.69 -21.15 -32.64
C PRO A 303 -42.56 -21.12 -34.16
N SER A 304 -42.76 -19.97 -34.78
CA SER A 304 -42.58 -19.83 -36.23
C SER A 304 -41.20 -20.37 -36.63
N ASP A 305 -41.20 -21.27 -37.62
CA ASP A 305 -40.04 -21.99 -38.18
C ASP A 305 -38.67 -21.34 -37.93
N SER A 306 -37.79 -22.09 -37.25
CA SER A 306 -36.32 -21.96 -37.17
C SER A 306 -35.76 -20.54 -36.97
N VAL A 307 -35.44 -20.20 -35.72
CA VAL A 307 -34.54 -19.08 -35.41
C VAL A 307 -33.10 -19.57 -35.47
N ASN A 308 -32.32 -19.14 -36.46
CA ASN A 308 -30.87 -19.38 -36.49
C ASN A 308 -30.14 -18.31 -35.63
N LEU A 309 -30.20 -18.43 -34.30
CA LEU A 309 -29.33 -17.63 -33.43
C LEU A 309 -27.93 -18.23 -33.48
N THR A 310 -26.95 -17.45 -33.93
CA THR A 310 -25.54 -17.85 -33.94
C THR A 310 -24.71 -16.83 -33.17
N GLU A 311 -23.59 -17.26 -32.57
CA GLU A 311 -22.58 -16.38 -31.98
C GLU A 311 -22.18 -15.25 -32.95
N LYS A 312 -22.04 -15.59 -34.25
CA LYS A 312 -21.70 -14.66 -35.33
C LYS A 312 -22.71 -13.55 -35.54
N ALA A 313 -23.99 -13.92 -35.61
CA ALA A 313 -25.05 -12.97 -35.88
C ALA A 313 -25.19 -11.96 -34.73
N ILE A 314 -24.94 -12.40 -33.49
CA ILE A 314 -24.93 -11.55 -32.29
C ILE A 314 -23.70 -10.63 -32.28
N ASN A 315 -22.51 -11.13 -32.62
CA ASN A 315 -21.28 -10.32 -32.67
C ASN A 315 -21.31 -9.25 -33.77
N ASN A 316 -21.91 -9.54 -34.93
CA ASN A 316 -21.95 -8.66 -36.10
C ASN A 316 -23.18 -7.76 -36.22
N ASN A 317 -24.16 -7.90 -35.32
CA ASN A 317 -25.42 -7.13 -35.31
C ASN A 317 -26.24 -7.29 -36.60
N GLU A 318 -26.45 -8.52 -37.06
CA GLU A 318 -27.27 -8.81 -38.23
C GLU A 318 -28.77 -8.86 -37.83
N PRO A 319 -29.53 -7.74 -37.93
CA PRO A 319 -30.77 -7.57 -37.17
C PRO A 319 -31.93 -8.45 -37.67
N SER A 320 -31.81 -8.98 -38.88
CA SER A 320 -32.81 -9.85 -39.51
C SER A 320 -32.67 -11.33 -39.15
N THR A 321 -31.56 -11.74 -38.52
CA THR A 321 -31.28 -13.13 -38.14
C THR A 321 -31.24 -13.36 -36.63
N THR A 322 -31.14 -12.30 -35.81
CA THR A 322 -31.11 -12.37 -34.34
C THR A 322 -32.44 -12.02 -33.66
N THR A 323 -33.55 -12.62 -34.08
CA THR A 323 -34.87 -12.36 -33.46
C THR A 323 -35.52 -13.60 -32.87
N ILE A 324 -35.99 -13.52 -31.64
CA ILE A 324 -36.86 -14.54 -31.03
C ILE A 324 -38.31 -14.10 -31.21
N THR A 325 -39.15 -14.96 -31.80
CA THR A 325 -40.57 -14.66 -32.05
C THR A 325 -41.47 -15.66 -31.31
N LEU A 326 -42.47 -15.16 -30.61
CA LEU A 326 -43.45 -15.94 -29.83
C LEU A 326 -44.87 -15.56 -30.28
N ASN A 327 -45.71 -16.53 -30.63
CA ASN A 327 -47.08 -16.31 -31.09
C ASN A 327 -48.10 -16.90 -30.11
N LEU A 328 -48.94 -16.07 -29.51
CA LEU A 328 -50.03 -16.59 -28.68
C LEU A 328 -51.11 -17.27 -29.54
N PRO A 329 -51.66 -18.42 -29.08
CA PRO A 329 -52.70 -19.14 -29.80
C PRO A 329 -54.05 -18.38 -29.79
N ASN A 330 -54.91 -18.73 -30.76
CA ASN A 330 -56.33 -18.32 -30.84
C ASN A 330 -56.60 -16.81 -30.86
N GLY A 331 -55.65 -16.00 -31.36
CA GLY A 331 -55.83 -14.54 -31.44
C GLY A 331 -55.77 -13.82 -30.09
N SER A 332 -55.26 -14.49 -29.05
CA SER A 332 -55.02 -13.91 -27.73
C SER A 332 -53.98 -12.79 -27.78
N SER A 333 -54.09 -11.79 -26.92
CA SER A 333 -53.17 -10.64 -26.87
C SER A 333 -52.25 -10.67 -25.66
N TRP A 334 -50.98 -10.27 -25.84
CA TRP A 334 -50.04 -10.17 -24.73
C TRP A 334 -50.45 -9.05 -23.75
N ASN A 335 -50.27 -9.28 -22.46
CA ASN A 335 -50.74 -8.37 -21.43
C ASN A 335 -49.79 -7.19 -21.21
N ASN A 336 -50.00 -6.09 -21.96
CA ASN A 336 -49.38 -4.77 -21.75
C ASN A 336 -47.83 -4.73 -21.72
N ILE A 337 -47.13 -5.63 -22.42
CA ILE A 337 -45.65 -5.70 -22.40
C ILE A 337 -44.99 -4.46 -23.05
N THR A 338 -45.49 -3.99 -24.20
CA THR A 338 -44.80 -2.98 -25.04
C THR A 338 -44.45 -1.67 -24.31
N ASN A 339 -45.25 -1.27 -23.32
CA ASN A 339 -45.09 0.00 -22.59
C ASN A 339 -44.79 -0.21 -21.10
N ASP A 340 -44.56 -1.45 -20.67
CA ASP A 340 -44.30 -1.80 -19.27
C ASP A 340 -42.88 -2.35 -19.12
N LYS A 341 -41.98 -1.47 -18.69
CA LYS A 341 -40.57 -1.80 -18.49
C LYS A 341 -40.37 -2.95 -17.51
N TYR A 342 -41.21 -3.06 -16.48
CA TYR A 342 -41.12 -4.15 -15.50
C TYR A 342 -41.44 -5.49 -16.15
N LYS A 343 -42.50 -5.55 -16.98
CA LYS A 343 -42.86 -6.75 -17.73
C LYS A 343 -41.83 -7.13 -18.79
N GLN A 344 -41.21 -6.14 -19.45
CA GLN A 344 -40.10 -6.35 -20.39
C GLN A 344 -38.87 -6.95 -19.69
N GLU A 345 -38.49 -6.41 -18.53
CA GLU A 345 -37.38 -6.95 -17.73
C GLU A 345 -37.69 -8.35 -17.18
N LEU A 346 -38.93 -8.58 -16.72
CA LEU A 346 -39.39 -9.89 -16.25
C LEU A 346 -39.30 -10.96 -17.36
N LEU A 347 -39.67 -10.61 -18.60
CA LEU A 347 -39.52 -11.50 -19.76
C LEU A 347 -38.04 -11.81 -20.04
N ILE A 348 -37.17 -10.79 -20.06
CA ILE A 348 -35.72 -10.96 -20.28
C ILE A 348 -35.12 -11.88 -19.20
N ASP A 349 -35.52 -11.69 -17.93
CA ASP A 349 -35.02 -12.46 -16.79
C ASP A 349 -35.53 -13.90 -16.76
N SER A 350 -36.56 -14.22 -17.54
CA SER A 350 -37.16 -15.56 -17.60
C SER A 350 -36.43 -16.52 -18.53
N PHE A 351 -35.51 -16.02 -19.35
CA PHE A 351 -34.59 -16.85 -20.12
C PHE A 351 -33.51 -17.45 -19.23
N LYS A 352 -33.39 -18.79 -19.28
CA LYS A 352 -32.42 -19.58 -18.53
C LYS A 352 -31.49 -20.31 -19.49
N PRO A 353 -30.19 -19.96 -19.53
CA PRO A 353 -29.21 -20.67 -20.34
C PRO A 353 -28.84 -22.01 -19.71
N SER A 354 -28.64 -23.03 -20.55
CA SER A 354 -28.18 -24.37 -20.13
C SER A 354 -26.67 -24.41 -19.82
N SER A 355 -25.90 -23.47 -20.37
CA SER A 355 -24.46 -23.29 -20.15
C SER A 355 -24.03 -21.84 -20.35
N GLU A 356 -22.86 -21.49 -19.85
CA GLU A 356 -22.22 -20.16 -20.05
C GLU A 356 -23.14 -18.98 -19.66
N PRO A 357 -23.75 -19.00 -18.45
CA PRO A 357 -24.71 -17.97 -18.03
C PRO A 357 -24.13 -16.55 -18.04
N GLU A 358 -22.83 -16.40 -17.82
CA GLU A 358 -22.09 -15.15 -17.92
C GLU A 358 -22.16 -14.50 -19.32
N GLU A 359 -22.18 -15.28 -20.39
CA GLU A 359 -22.31 -14.78 -21.76
C GLU A 359 -23.74 -14.31 -22.03
N TRP A 360 -24.74 -15.05 -21.51
CA TRP A 360 -26.15 -14.62 -21.57
C TRP A 360 -26.41 -13.33 -20.78
N GLU A 361 -25.73 -13.12 -19.64
CA GLU A 361 -25.85 -11.87 -18.87
C GLU A 361 -25.38 -10.64 -19.65
N LYS A 362 -24.39 -10.79 -20.57
CA LYS A 362 -23.99 -9.69 -21.47
C LYS A 362 -25.15 -9.28 -22.40
N ILE A 363 -25.87 -10.26 -22.94
CA ILE A 363 -27.06 -10.03 -23.77
C ILE A 363 -28.20 -9.39 -22.96
N LYS A 364 -28.50 -9.91 -21.76
CA LYS A 364 -29.51 -9.31 -20.87
C LYS A 364 -29.23 -7.84 -20.58
N LYS A 365 -27.97 -7.50 -20.30
CA LYS A 365 -27.56 -6.13 -19.99
C LYS A 365 -27.87 -5.17 -21.15
N GLU A 366 -27.57 -5.55 -22.40
CA GLU A 366 -27.89 -4.72 -23.55
C GLU A 366 -29.39 -4.69 -23.87
N LEU A 367 -30.13 -5.81 -23.68
CA LEU A 367 -31.59 -5.83 -23.82
C LEU A 367 -32.29 -4.91 -22.81
N LYS A 368 -31.86 -4.90 -21.54
CA LYS A 368 -32.42 -4.03 -20.48
C LYS A 368 -32.10 -2.55 -20.68
N LYS A 369 -31.00 -2.25 -21.37
CA LYS A 369 -30.60 -0.88 -21.72
C LYS A 369 -31.46 -0.31 -22.84
N ASN A 370 -31.91 -1.14 -23.79
CA ASN A 370 -32.75 -0.72 -24.90
C ASN A 370 -33.98 -1.62 -25.07
N THR A 371 -35.04 -1.35 -24.31
CA THR A 371 -36.25 -2.17 -24.34
C THR A 371 -37.11 -2.02 -25.61
N THR A 372 -36.73 -1.13 -26.54
CA THR A 372 -37.37 -1.04 -27.88
C THR A 372 -37.11 -2.28 -28.74
N ASN A 373 -36.18 -3.14 -28.32
CA ASN A 373 -35.92 -4.44 -28.92
C ASN A 373 -37.04 -5.47 -28.66
N ILE A 374 -38.00 -5.17 -27.77
CA ILE A 374 -39.17 -6.01 -27.52
C ILE A 374 -40.39 -5.33 -28.13
N VAL A 375 -40.93 -5.93 -29.19
CA VAL A 375 -42.07 -5.41 -29.94
C VAL A 375 -43.22 -6.41 -29.88
N VAL A 376 -44.41 -5.96 -29.51
CA VAL A 376 -45.64 -6.77 -29.61
C VAL A 376 -46.52 -6.19 -30.71
N ASN A 377 -46.86 -7.03 -31.68
CA ASN A 377 -47.82 -6.74 -32.75
C ASN A 377 -48.96 -7.76 -32.69
N SER A 378 -50.14 -7.35 -32.22
CA SER A 378 -51.29 -8.23 -31.94
C SER A 378 -50.93 -9.40 -31.01
N ASN A 379 -50.89 -10.62 -31.53
CA ASN A 379 -50.60 -11.85 -30.79
C ASN A 379 -49.13 -12.28 -30.92
N THR A 380 -48.31 -11.55 -31.69
CA THR A 380 -46.89 -11.86 -31.92
C THR A 380 -46.01 -10.95 -31.06
N LEU A 381 -45.10 -11.56 -30.31
CA LEU A 381 -44.03 -10.88 -29.58
C LEU A 381 -42.70 -11.20 -30.26
N THR A 382 -41.94 -10.16 -30.59
CA THR A 382 -40.60 -10.28 -31.18
C THR A 382 -39.57 -9.63 -30.26
N ILE A 383 -38.48 -10.35 -29.98
CA ILE A 383 -37.31 -9.88 -29.22
C ILE A 383 -36.12 -9.85 -30.19
N THR A 384 -35.62 -8.65 -30.51
CA THR A 384 -34.39 -8.49 -31.27
C THR A 384 -33.19 -8.54 -30.32
N ILE A 385 -32.33 -9.54 -30.48
CA ILE A 385 -31.10 -9.65 -29.69
C ILE A 385 -30.10 -8.60 -30.20
N PRO A 386 -29.64 -7.67 -29.33
CA PRO A 386 -28.73 -6.61 -29.72
C PRO A 386 -27.31 -7.15 -29.92
N ARG A 387 -26.48 -6.38 -30.63
CA ARG A 387 -25.04 -6.60 -30.67
C ARG A 387 -24.45 -6.66 -29.26
N VAL A 388 -23.61 -7.65 -29.01
CA VAL A 388 -22.78 -7.75 -27.82
C VAL A 388 -21.33 -7.91 -28.28
N GLU A 389 -20.45 -7.00 -27.85
CA GLU A 389 -19.02 -7.14 -28.11
C GLU A 389 -18.43 -8.25 -27.23
N ASP A 390 -17.49 -9.02 -27.77
CA ASP A 390 -16.83 -10.14 -27.11
C ASP A 390 -17.80 -11.21 -26.57
N PHE A 391 -18.93 -11.44 -27.25
CA PHE A 391 -19.81 -12.57 -26.96
C PHE A 391 -19.20 -13.83 -27.54
N THR A 392 -18.87 -14.81 -26.69
CA THR A 392 -18.20 -16.02 -27.17
C THR A 392 -18.64 -17.29 -26.48
N LEU A 393 -18.92 -18.34 -27.25
CA LEU A 393 -19.44 -19.60 -26.72
C LEU A 393 -18.43 -20.75 -26.87
N THR A 394 -18.28 -21.59 -25.86
CA THR A 394 -17.42 -22.79 -25.92
C THR A 394 -18.18 -24.04 -26.38
N LYS A 395 -19.51 -23.93 -26.51
CA LYS A 395 -20.43 -24.91 -27.09
C LYS A 395 -21.80 -24.25 -27.31
N ASP A 396 -22.70 -24.91 -28.01
CA ASP A 396 -24.05 -24.39 -28.22
C ASP A 396 -24.76 -24.13 -26.88
N MET A 397 -25.39 -22.97 -26.78
CA MET A 397 -26.12 -22.53 -25.59
C MET A 397 -27.62 -22.68 -25.81
N VAL A 398 -28.26 -23.56 -25.04
CA VAL A 398 -29.71 -23.75 -25.08
C VAL A 398 -30.36 -22.79 -24.08
N LEU A 399 -31.23 -21.90 -24.54
CA LEU A 399 -32.01 -20.97 -23.74
C LEU A 399 -33.41 -21.52 -23.52
N LYS A 400 -33.76 -21.82 -22.27
CA LYS A 400 -35.12 -22.18 -21.87
C LYS A 400 -35.89 -20.94 -21.42
N LEU A 401 -37.06 -20.71 -21.98
CA LEU A 401 -37.96 -19.62 -21.60
C LEU A 401 -39.23 -20.19 -20.99
N ASN A 402 -39.45 -19.88 -19.71
CA ASN A 402 -40.75 -20.06 -19.08
C ASN A 402 -41.46 -18.71 -19.06
N VAL A 403 -42.47 -18.54 -19.91
CA VAL A 403 -43.16 -17.27 -20.11
C VAL A 403 -43.92 -16.88 -18.83
N PRO A 404 -43.60 -15.76 -18.18
CA PRO A 404 -44.24 -15.36 -16.92
C PRO A 404 -45.75 -15.17 -17.06
N TYR A 405 -46.54 -15.65 -16.11
CA TYR A 405 -47.99 -15.51 -16.15
C TYR A 405 -48.44 -14.03 -16.16
N GLN A 406 -47.64 -13.11 -15.60
CA GLN A 406 -47.93 -11.68 -15.54
C GLN A 406 -47.96 -11.00 -16.92
N ILE A 407 -47.41 -11.66 -17.94
CA ILE A 407 -47.37 -11.16 -19.32
C ILE A 407 -48.35 -11.89 -20.24
N LEU A 408 -49.08 -12.88 -19.70
CA LEU A 408 -50.10 -13.65 -20.39
C LEU A 408 -51.52 -13.14 -20.06
N PRO A 409 -52.52 -13.41 -20.91
CA PRO A 409 -53.93 -13.34 -20.54
C PRO A 409 -54.26 -14.30 -19.40
N ASP A 410 -55.25 -13.94 -18.58
CA ASP A 410 -55.72 -14.77 -17.46
C ASP A 410 -56.13 -16.17 -17.95
N GLY A 411 -55.63 -17.20 -17.25
CA GLY A 411 -55.94 -18.61 -17.54
C GLY A 411 -55.09 -19.26 -18.65
N LEU A 412 -54.25 -18.52 -19.38
CA LEU A 412 -53.37 -19.10 -20.40
C LEU A 412 -52.08 -19.65 -19.78
N LYS A 413 -51.83 -20.95 -19.94
CA LYS A 413 -50.53 -21.60 -19.63
C LYS A 413 -49.85 -22.00 -20.93
N LEU A 414 -48.56 -21.69 -21.04
CA LEU A 414 -47.74 -22.01 -22.20
C LEU A 414 -46.65 -23.02 -21.82
N PRO A 415 -46.30 -23.96 -22.71
CA PRO A 415 -45.16 -24.85 -22.49
C PRO A 415 -43.85 -24.05 -22.48
N THR A 416 -42.83 -24.59 -21.83
CA THR A 416 -41.47 -24.02 -21.87
C THR A 416 -40.97 -23.99 -23.31
N GLN A 417 -40.41 -22.86 -23.73
CA GLN A 417 -39.84 -22.70 -25.07
C GLN A 417 -38.33 -22.89 -25.00
N GLU A 418 -37.74 -23.48 -26.04
CA GLU A 418 -36.29 -23.66 -26.14
C GLU A 418 -35.75 -22.98 -27.40
N PHE A 419 -34.62 -22.30 -27.25
CA PHE A 419 -33.88 -21.67 -28.35
C PHE A 419 -32.42 -22.10 -28.26
N VAL A 420 -31.76 -22.30 -29.39
CA VAL A 420 -30.33 -22.63 -29.42
C VAL A 420 -29.58 -21.44 -29.98
N ILE A 421 -28.56 -20.98 -29.26
CA ILE A 421 -27.52 -20.11 -29.82
C ILE A 421 -26.36 -21.02 -30.21
N GLU A 422 -26.17 -21.21 -31.51
CA GLU A 422 -25.09 -22.04 -32.04
C GLU A 422 -23.74 -21.33 -31.85
N ALA A 423 -22.78 -22.05 -31.28
CA ALA A 423 -21.41 -21.58 -31.15
C ALA A 423 -20.69 -21.62 -32.50
N GLU A 424 -19.80 -20.66 -32.74
CA GLU A 424 -19.00 -20.66 -33.97
C GLU A 424 -17.94 -21.78 -33.97
N PRO A 425 -17.71 -22.44 -35.13
CA PRO A 425 -16.59 -23.35 -35.29
C PRO A 425 -15.25 -22.68 -35.01
N LYS A 426 -14.55 -23.09 -33.95
CA LYS A 426 -13.24 -22.51 -33.55
C LYS A 426 -12.35 -23.51 -32.82
N VAL A 427 -11.07 -23.14 -32.69
CA VAL A 427 -10.07 -23.90 -31.93
C VAL A 427 -9.74 -23.16 -30.63
N ILE A 428 -9.75 -23.86 -29.50
CA ILE A 428 -9.28 -23.38 -28.21
C ILE A 428 -7.95 -24.06 -27.89
N ILE A 429 -6.93 -23.26 -27.56
CA ILE A 429 -5.61 -23.76 -27.15
C ILE A 429 -5.47 -23.77 -25.63
N SER A 430 -5.00 -24.90 -25.09
CA SER A 430 -4.70 -25.08 -23.67
C SER A 430 -3.50 -26.02 -23.50
N GLY A 431 -3.27 -26.55 -22.29
CA GLY A 431 -2.15 -27.44 -21.97
C GLY A 431 -1.14 -26.82 -21.03
N ASN A 432 -0.04 -27.54 -20.75
CA ASN A 432 0.99 -27.09 -19.81
C ASN A 432 2.18 -26.38 -20.49
N ALA A 433 2.09 -26.16 -21.80
CA ALA A 433 2.97 -25.29 -22.58
C ALA A 433 2.41 -23.87 -22.74
N THR A 434 1.13 -23.63 -22.45
CA THR A 434 0.44 -22.35 -22.67
C THR A 434 -0.02 -21.71 -21.35
N PRO A 435 -0.19 -20.37 -21.27
CA PRO A 435 0.16 -19.37 -22.28
C PRO A 435 1.66 -19.02 -22.30
N LYS A 436 2.47 -19.65 -21.44
CA LYS A 436 3.89 -19.37 -21.30
C LYS A 436 4.69 -20.65 -21.03
N ILE A 437 5.84 -20.77 -21.68
CA ILE A 437 6.81 -21.84 -21.43
C ILE A 437 8.21 -21.26 -21.30
N SER A 438 8.98 -21.65 -20.27
CA SER A 438 10.37 -21.21 -20.15
C SER A 438 11.25 -21.91 -21.19
N HIS A 439 12.26 -21.22 -21.71
CA HIS A 439 13.26 -21.75 -22.65
C HIS A 439 13.88 -23.10 -22.24
N ASP A 440 14.34 -23.25 -20.98
CA ASP A 440 14.92 -24.52 -20.47
C ASP A 440 13.92 -25.68 -20.53
N THR A 441 12.67 -25.41 -20.19
CA THR A 441 11.59 -26.40 -20.26
C THR A 441 11.26 -26.78 -21.71
N LEU A 442 11.31 -25.83 -22.65
CA LEU A 442 11.09 -26.10 -24.07
C LEU A 442 12.19 -27.01 -24.64
N ILE A 443 13.46 -26.75 -24.32
CA ILE A 443 14.60 -27.58 -24.77
C ILE A 443 14.48 -29.01 -24.21
N LYS A 444 14.06 -29.17 -22.95
CA LYS A 444 13.87 -30.50 -22.34
C LYS A 444 12.77 -31.32 -23.00
N GLY A 445 11.79 -30.67 -23.63
CA GLY A 445 10.63 -31.31 -24.24
C GLY A 445 9.63 -31.85 -23.21
N GLY A 446 8.59 -32.53 -23.70
CA GLY A 446 7.57 -33.20 -22.88
C GLY A 446 6.43 -32.31 -22.38
N LYS A 447 6.43 -31.02 -22.74
CA LYS A 447 5.26 -30.14 -22.52
C LYS A 447 4.22 -30.35 -23.61
N VAL A 448 2.96 -30.12 -23.28
CA VAL A 448 1.80 -30.46 -24.08
C VAL A 448 1.01 -29.20 -24.42
N ILE A 449 0.68 -29.06 -25.69
CA ILE A 449 -0.32 -28.14 -26.22
C ILE A 449 -1.58 -28.97 -26.51
N GLU A 450 -2.73 -28.55 -25.98
CA GLU A 450 -4.01 -29.20 -26.21
C GLU A 450 -4.87 -28.31 -27.11
N LEU A 451 -5.34 -28.84 -28.24
CA LEU A 451 -6.23 -28.16 -29.17
C LEU A 451 -7.63 -28.76 -29.05
N THR A 452 -8.62 -27.93 -28.70
CA THR A 452 -10.03 -28.34 -28.58
C THR A 452 -10.86 -27.61 -29.63
N LEU A 453 -11.55 -28.36 -30.49
CA LEU A 453 -12.52 -27.81 -31.42
C LEU A 453 -13.86 -27.58 -30.73
N VAL A 454 -14.48 -26.45 -31.02
CA VAL A 454 -15.86 -26.10 -30.72
C VAL A 454 -16.65 -26.20 -32.02
N ASN A 455 -17.79 -26.88 -32.00
CA ASN A 455 -18.69 -27.07 -33.15
C ASN A 455 -18.00 -27.51 -34.47
N ALA A 456 -16.93 -28.31 -34.36
CA ALA A 456 -16.20 -28.89 -35.48
C ALA A 456 -15.52 -30.20 -35.05
N ASN A 457 -15.16 -31.05 -36.00
CA ASN A 457 -14.45 -32.30 -35.73
C ASN A 457 -13.10 -32.37 -36.46
N TRP A 458 -12.11 -32.91 -35.74
CA TRP A 458 -10.85 -33.32 -36.33
C TRP A 458 -11.07 -34.51 -37.25
N ASP A 459 -10.38 -34.55 -38.38
CA ASP A 459 -10.32 -35.75 -39.21
C ASP A 459 -9.76 -36.94 -38.40
N TRP A 460 -10.30 -38.13 -38.65
CA TRP A 460 -9.97 -39.34 -37.90
C TRP A 460 -8.49 -39.72 -38.01
N ASP A 461 -7.85 -39.37 -39.14
CA ASP A 461 -6.45 -39.66 -39.43
C ASP A 461 -5.51 -38.46 -39.20
N VAL A 462 -5.97 -37.33 -38.62
CA VAL A 462 -5.15 -36.10 -38.47
C VAL A 462 -3.81 -36.36 -37.77
N ALA A 463 -3.78 -37.27 -36.80
CA ALA A 463 -2.58 -37.68 -36.06
C ALA A 463 -1.76 -38.76 -36.78
N LEU A 464 -2.42 -39.59 -37.60
CA LEU A 464 -1.84 -40.76 -38.26
C LEU A 464 -1.24 -40.43 -39.64
N SER A 465 -1.86 -39.51 -40.37
CA SER A 465 -1.42 -39.04 -41.67
C SER A 465 -0.30 -38.01 -41.51
N THR A 466 0.90 -38.34 -41.99
CA THR A 466 2.05 -37.43 -41.93
C THR A 466 1.72 -36.07 -42.55
N THR A 467 1.04 -36.04 -43.70
CA THR A 467 0.68 -34.80 -44.39
C THR A 467 -0.25 -33.92 -43.55
N LYS A 468 -1.30 -34.50 -42.93
CA LYS A 468 -2.24 -33.74 -42.10
C LYS A 468 -1.62 -33.31 -40.78
N ARG A 469 -0.81 -34.18 -40.16
CA ARG A 469 -0.06 -33.87 -38.95
C ARG A 469 0.93 -32.72 -39.17
N GLU A 470 1.68 -32.74 -40.27
CA GLU A 470 2.62 -31.66 -40.60
C GLU A 470 1.88 -30.37 -40.95
N ALA A 471 0.74 -30.45 -41.65
CA ALA A 471 -0.11 -29.29 -41.90
C ALA A 471 -0.63 -28.66 -40.59
N LEU A 472 -1.08 -29.48 -39.64
CA LEU A 472 -1.47 -29.04 -38.29
C LEU A 472 -0.32 -28.36 -37.53
N LEU A 473 0.88 -28.95 -37.54
CA LEU A 473 2.04 -28.38 -36.85
C LEU A 473 2.58 -27.13 -37.54
N SER A 474 2.39 -27.02 -38.86
CA SER A 474 2.74 -25.84 -39.66
C SER A 474 1.74 -24.69 -39.50
N ALA A 475 0.57 -24.94 -38.92
CA ALA A 475 -0.37 -23.89 -38.54
C ALA A 475 0.13 -23.03 -37.38
N PHE A 476 1.15 -23.52 -36.64
CA PHE A 476 1.89 -22.70 -35.68
C PHE A 476 2.98 -21.90 -36.43
N ASN A 477 2.93 -20.59 -36.32
CA ASN A 477 4.08 -19.74 -36.54
C ASN A 477 4.97 -19.84 -35.30
N TRP A 478 6.08 -20.55 -35.43
CA TRP A 478 7.05 -20.80 -34.35
C TRP A 478 7.97 -19.60 -34.05
N GLY A 479 7.73 -18.44 -34.66
CA GLY A 479 8.44 -17.18 -34.39
C GLY A 479 9.96 -17.30 -34.59
N ASP A 480 10.72 -16.56 -33.78
CA ASP A 480 12.19 -16.53 -33.81
C ASP A 480 12.87 -17.74 -33.14
N LEU A 481 12.17 -18.88 -32.96
CA LEU A 481 12.80 -20.13 -32.50
C LEU A 481 13.90 -20.61 -33.48
N GLY A 482 13.94 -20.07 -34.70
CA GLY A 482 14.89 -20.38 -35.76
C GLY A 482 14.40 -21.55 -36.62
N ASP A 483 14.60 -21.46 -37.94
CA ASP A 483 14.08 -22.42 -38.93
C ASP A 483 14.42 -23.89 -38.60
N LEU A 484 15.61 -24.14 -38.03
CA LEU A 484 16.05 -25.47 -37.63
C LEU A 484 15.23 -26.06 -36.47
N ASN A 485 14.87 -25.25 -35.46
CA ASN A 485 14.11 -25.74 -34.31
C ASN A 485 12.62 -25.87 -34.63
N ALA A 486 12.06 -24.99 -35.48
CA ALA A 486 10.70 -25.15 -35.99
C ALA A 486 10.56 -26.45 -36.80
N GLY A 487 11.54 -26.76 -37.66
CA GLY A 487 11.60 -28.04 -38.38
C GLY A 487 11.74 -29.26 -37.47
N GLU A 488 12.50 -29.15 -36.37
CA GLU A 488 12.57 -30.23 -35.36
C GLU A 488 11.22 -30.47 -34.67
N VAL A 489 10.48 -29.41 -34.33
CA VAL A 489 9.15 -29.57 -33.73
C VAL A 489 8.19 -30.23 -34.72
N ILE A 490 8.13 -29.75 -35.96
CA ILE A 490 7.23 -30.32 -37.00
C ILE A 490 7.54 -31.81 -37.26
N SER A 491 8.82 -32.19 -37.25
CA SER A 491 9.23 -33.57 -37.56
C SER A 491 9.15 -34.54 -36.37
N LYS A 492 9.25 -34.06 -35.12
CA LYS A 492 9.37 -34.91 -33.92
C LYS A 492 8.25 -34.77 -32.91
N ALA A 493 7.37 -33.77 -33.02
CA ALA A 493 6.25 -33.63 -32.09
C ALA A 493 5.31 -34.83 -32.18
N ASP A 494 4.88 -35.31 -31.01
CA ASP A 494 3.92 -36.40 -30.92
C ASP A 494 2.50 -35.83 -30.89
N VAL A 495 1.67 -36.21 -31.85
CA VAL A 495 0.29 -35.72 -31.98
C VAL A 495 -0.66 -36.87 -31.73
N VAL A 496 -1.54 -36.74 -30.75
CA VAL A 496 -2.50 -37.76 -30.34
C VAL A 496 -3.91 -37.19 -30.40
N ARG A 497 -4.77 -37.79 -31.21
CA ARG A 497 -6.23 -37.53 -31.22
C ARG A 497 -6.85 -38.28 -30.06
N THR A 498 -7.28 -37.54 -29.04
CA THR A 498 -7.89 -38.13 -27.84
C THR A 498 -9.38 -38.40 -28.03
N ASN A 499 -10.06 -37.56 -28.80
CA ASN A 499 -11.43 -37.78 -29.29
C ASN A 499 -11.65 -36.93 -30.56
N ASN A 500 -12.88 -36.90 -31.07
CA ASN A 500 -13.20 -36.17 -32.31
C ASN A 500 -12.99 -34.65 -32.23
N GLN A 501 -12.95 -34.07 -31.03
CA GLN A 501 -12.80 -32.63 -30.79
C GLN A 501 -11.44 -32.25 -30.20
N LYS A 502 -10.66 -33.20 -29.67
CA LYS A 502 -9.44 -32.89 -28.89
C LYS A 502 -8.18 -33.57 -29.41
N LEU A 503 -7.17 -32.76 -29.68
CA LEU A 503 -5.79 -33.18 -29.98
C LEU A 503 -4.84 -32.78 -28.85
N LYS A 504 -3.85 -33.63 -28.59
CA LYS A 504 -2.69 -33.33 -27.74
C LYS A 504 -1.42 -33.35 -28.59
N ILE A 505 -0.65 -32.29 -28.51
CA ILE A 505 0.66 -32.13 -29.16
C ILE A 505 1.71 -32.09 -28.06
N THR A 506 2.55 -33.13 -27.98
CA THR A 506 3.69 -33.15 -27.05
C THR A 506 4.93 -32.63 -27.75
N LEU A 507 5.46 -31.52 -27.24
CA LEU A 507 6.66 -30.88 -27.76
C LEU A 507 7.88 -31.79 -27.57
N PRO A 508 8.70 -32.00 -28.61
CA PRO A 508 9.87 -32.86 -28.52
C PRO A 508 10.99 -32.18 -27.74
N LYS A 509 11.99 -32.97 -27.36
CA LYS A 509 13.27 -32.43 -26.89
C LYS A 509 13.99 -31.77 -28.07
N LEU A 510 14.45 -30.53 -27.89
CA LEU A 510 15.18 -29.77 -28.90
C LEU A 510 16.69 -29.77 -28.61
N ALA A 511 17.49 -29.49 -29.64
CA ALA A 511 18.90 -29.12 -29.44
C ALA A 511 19.00 -27.82 -28.63
N SER A 512 20.12 -27.60 -27.92
CA SER A 512 20.34 -26.34 -27.20
C SER A 512 20.46 -25.17 -28.19
N PHE A 513 19.75 -24.08 -27.93
CA PHE A 513 19.86 -22.81 -28.69
C PHE A 513 19.79 -21.62 -27.72
N LYS A 514 19.94 -20.39 -28.23
CA LYS A 514 19.84 -19.15 -27.45
C LYS A 514 18.69 -18.29 -27.95
N LEU A 515 17.98 -17.68 -27.03
CA LEU A 515 16.93 -16.71 -27.32
C LEU A 515 17.41 -15.29 -26.97
N SER A 516 17.30 -14.38 -27.92
CA SER A 516 17.60 -12.95 -27.73
C SER A 516 16.39 -12.13 -27.26
N ALA A 517 15.19 -12.68 -27.38
CA ALA A 517 13.92 -12.09 -26.96
C ALA A 517 12.92 -13.21 -26.62
N ASN A 518 11.74 -12.85 -26.13
CA ASN A 518 10.64 -13.78 -25.85
C ASN A 518 9.81 -14.01 -27.13
N PRO A 519 10.05 -15.07 -27.94
CA PRO A 519 9.29 -15.24 -29.17
C PRO A 519 7.84 -15.60 -28.83
N GLU A 520 6.94 -15.04 -29.64
CA GLU A 520 5.52 -15.34 -29.65
C GLU A 520 5.25 -16.49 -30.62
N LEU A 521 4.61 -17.54 -30.14
CA LEU A 521 4.14 -18.67 -30.93
C LEU A 521 2.68 -18.44 -31.25
N ILE A 522 2.36 -18.31 -32.53
CA ILE A 522 1.04 -17.90 -33.00
C ILE A 522 0.39 -19.08 -33.73
N PHE A 523 -0.75 -19.57 -33.27
CA PHE A 523 -1.50 -20.61 -33.98
C PHE A 523 -2.55 -19.99 -34.90
N ASN A 524 -2.55 -20.41 -36.17
CA ASN A 524 -3.48 -19.94 -37.19
C ASN A 524 -4.50 -21.04 -37.58
N PRO A 525 -5.69 -21.04 -36.97
CA PRO A 525 -6.71 -22.07 -37.22
C PRO A 525 -7.29 -22.05 -38.64
N ALA A 526 -7.17 -20.96 -39.41
CA ALA A 526 -7.67 -20.93 -40.79
C ALA A 526 -6.86 -21.84 -41.75
N THR A 527 -5.66 -22.29 -41.33
CA THR A 527 -4.74 -23.04 -42.20
C THR A 527 -4.91 -24.56 -42.09
N ILE A 528 -5.72 -25.04 -41.14
CA ILE A 528 -5.88 -26.47 -40.84
C ILE A 528 -7.08 -27.13 -41.54
N THR A 529 -7.64 -26.52 -42.59
CA THR A 529 -8.84 -27.03 -43.29
C THR A 529 -8.71 -28.48 -43.77
N SER A 530 -7.51 -28.91 -44.16
CA SER A 530 -7.21 -30.31 -44.54
C SER A 530 -7.22 -31.31 -43.37
N SER A 531 -7.35 -30.83 -42.13
CA SER A 531 -7.31 -31.61 -40.89
C SER A 531 -8.69 -31.73 -40.22
N LEU A 532 -9.75 -31.23 -40.85
CA LEU A 532 -11.12 -31.17 -40.33
C LEU A 532 -12.06 -32.01 -41.22
N THR A 533 -13.17 -32.49 -40.65
CA THR A 533 -14.23 -33.17 -41.43
C THR A 533 -15.30 -32.23 -41.98
N ASP A 534 -15.42 -31.04 -41.40
CA ASP A 534 -16.49 -30.07 -41.66
C ASP A 534 -15.90 -28.78 -42.28
N GLU A 535 -16.65 -28.05 -43.11
CA GLU A 535 -16.16 -26.83 -43.79
C GLU A 535 -16.15 -25.60 -42.86
N ASP A 536 -15.04 -24.85 -42.92
CA ASP A 536 -14.74 -23.49 -42.42
C ASP A 536 -14.75 -23.22 -40.89
N ILE A 537 -13.59 -23.38 -40.24
CA ILE A 537 -13.24 -22.64 -39.02
C ILE A 537 -12.88 -21.20 -39.41
N GLN A 538 -13.70 -20.23 -38.98
CA GLN A 538 -13.42 -18.81 -39.15
C GLN A 538 -12.39 -18.37 -38.10
N ALA A 539 -11.31 -17.70 -38.54
CA ALA A 539 -10.25 -17.23 -37.66
C ALA A 539 -10.61 -15.87 -37.06
N ASP A 540 -11.28 -15.87 -35.90
CA ASP A 540 -11.62 -14.62 -35.23
C ASP A 540 -10.44 -14.01 -34.46
N LYS A 541 -9.46 -14.82 -34.05
CA LYS A 541 -8.22 -14.35 -33.43
C LYS A 541 -7.13 -15.43 -33.44
N ALA A 542 -5.90 -15.07 -33.77
CA ALA A 542 -4.78 -15.99 -33.62
C ALA A 542 -4.39 -16.11 -32.14
N ASP A 543 -4.30 -17.33 -31.63
CA ASP A 543 -3.89 -17.59 -30.25
C ASP A 543 -2.38 -17.48 -30.12
N VAL A 544 -1.93 -16.68 -29.16
CA VAL A 544 -0.52 -16.39 -28.93
C VAL A 544 -0.08 -16.93 -27.58
N PHE A 545 1.02 -17.68 -27.54
CA PHE A 545 1.69 -18.04 -26.29
C PHE A 545 3.19 -17.84 -26.40
N THR A 546 3.85 -17.48 -25.31
CA THR A 546 5.21 -16.93 -25.33
C THR A 546 6.24 -17.94 -24.81
N VAL A 547 7.39 -18.02 -25.46
CA VAL A 547 8.57 -18.69 -24.89
C VAL A 547 9.39 -17.65 -24.12
N GLU A 548 9.54 -17.84 -22.81
CA GLU A 548 10.32 -16.92 -21.99
C GLU A 548 11.82 -17.23 -22.14
N ALA A 549 12.56 -16.27 -22.71
CA ALA A 549 14.01 -16.27 -22.75
C ALA A 549 14.59 -16.24 -21.33
N LEU A 550 15.82 -16.74 -21.19
CA LEU A 550 16.51 -16.77 -19.92
C LEU A 550 17.14 -15.40 -19.60
N ASP A 551 16.30 -14.45 -19.20
CA ASP A 551 16.72 -13.07 -18.94
C ASP A 551 17.54 -12.93 -17.65
N GLU A 552 17.28 -13.78 -16.66
CA GLU A 552 18.05 -13.81 -15.41
C GLU A 552 18.76 -15.15 -15.22
N VAL A 553 20.08 -15.12 -15.32
CA VAL A 553 20.91 -16.25 -14.89
C VAL A 553 21.18 -16.09 -13.40
N LYS A 554 20.90 -17.15 -12.64
CA LYS A 554 21.07 -17.17 -11.19
C LYS A 554 22.42 -17.78 -10.85
N PHE A 555 23.23 -16.98 -10.16
CA PHE A 555 24.58 -17.33 -9.72
C PHE A 555 24.61 -17.54 -8.22
N LYS A 556 25.26 -18.62 -7.78
CA LYS A 556 25.66 -18.82 -6.39
C LYS A 556 27.18 -18.74 -6.31
N ILE A 557 27.68 -17.73 -5.59
CA ILE A 557 29.11 -17.53 -5.36
C ILE A 557 29.48 -18.07 -3.98
N ASN A 558 30.55 -18.85 -3.92
CA ASN A 558 31.17 -19.26 -2.66
C ASN A 558 32.63 -18.79 -2.67
N ALA A 559 32.85 -17.61 -2.10
CA ALA A 559 34.15 -16.97 -1.97
C ALA A 559 34.63 -17.00 -0.51
N PRO A 560 35.96 -17.08 -0.27
CA PRO A 560 36.53 -16.90 1.06
C PRO A 560 36.09 -15.59 1.71
N THR A 561 35.86 -15.60 3.01
CA THR A 561 35.48 -14.41 3.79
C THR A 561 36.64 -13.94 4.64
N GLY A 562 36.69 -12.65 4.94
CA GLY A 562 37.74 -12.06 5.79
C GLY A 562 39.11 -11.95 5.12
N ILE A 563 39.17 -12.07 3.79
CA ILE A 563 40.40 -11.88 3.03
C ILE A 563 40.77 -10.40 2.91
N ASN A 564 42.06 -10.11 2.97
CA ASN A 564 42.67 -8.79 2.74
C ASN A 564 43.62 -8.84 1.51
N GLU A 565 44.25 -7.71 1.17
CA GLU A 565 45.22 -7.65 0.07
C GLU A 565 46.48 -8.52 0.23
N PHE A 566 46.82 -8.98 1.44
CA PHE A 566 47.98 -9.83 1.73
C PHE A 566 47.67 -11.33 1.69
N ASP A 567 46.40 -11.73 1.75
CA ASP A 567 45.99 -13.14 1.75
C ASP A 567 46.12 -13.84 0.38
N PHE A 568 46.58 -13.12 -0.65
CA PHE A 568 46.87 -13.68 -1.95
C PHE A 568 48.14 -14.53 -1.91
N ALA A 569 47.99 -15.84 -1.76
CA ALA A 569 49.07 -16.80 -1.99
C ALA A 569 49.56 -16.76 -3.46
N SER A 570 50.70 -17.40 -3.76
CA SER A 570 51.25 -17.49 -5.13
C SER A 570 50.29 -18.11 -6.15
N GLU A 571 49.32 -18.92 -5.71
CA GLU A 571 48.28 -19.52 -6.56
C GLU A 571 47.02 -18.66 -6.73
N GLY A 572 46.93 -17.51 -6.04
CA GLY A 572 45.75 -16.64 -6.02
C GLY A 572 44.64 -17.09 -5.07
N ILE A 573 43.60 -16.26 -4.96
CA ILE A 573 42.39 -16.55 -4.18
C ILE A 573 41.40 -17.30 -5.07
N LYS A 574 40.93 -18.46 -4.61
CA LYS A 574 39.98 -19.31 -5.35
C LYS A 574 38.55 -19.13 -4.82
N PHE A 575 37.58 -19.04 -5.71
CA PHE A 575 36.16 -19.08 -5.37
C PHE A 575 35.36 -19.83 -6.43
N THR A 576 34.20 -20.37 -6.06
CA THR A 576 33.38 -21.15 -7.00
C THR A 576 32.13 -20.39 -7.42
N VAL A 577 31.76 -20.51 -8.70
CA VAL A 577 30.55 -19.96 -9.29
C VAL A 577 29.66 -21.10 -9.74
N THR A 578 28.44 -21.17 -9.20
CA THR A 578 27.44 -22.18 -9.58
C THR A 578 26.26 -21.52 -10.29
N LEU A 579 25.91 -22.03 -11.48
CA LEU A 579 24.70 -21.68 -12.22
C LEU A 579 23.54 -22.57 -11.76
N THR A 580 22.37 -22.00 -11.52
CA THR A 580 21.19 -22.80 -11.08
C THR A 580 20.15 -23.04 -12.17
N ASN A 581 20.17 -22.24 -13.23
CA ASN A 581 19.20 -22.27 -14.34
C ASN A 581 19.86 -22.08 -15.71
N ASP A 582 21.18 -22.20 -15.78
CA ASP A 582 21.97 -22.18 -17.01
C ASP A 582 23.11 -23.20 -16.88
N LYS A 583 23.89 -23.37 -17.95
CA LYS A 583 25.07 -24.22 -18.01
C LYS A 583 26.26 -23.46 -18.56
N TRP A 584 27.43 -23.86 -18.11
CA TRP A 584 28.70 -23.40 -18.67
C TRP A 584 28.94 -24.08 -20.01
N ASP A 585 29.35 -23.30 -20.99
CA ASP A 585 29.83 -23.81 -22.27
C ASP A 585 31.00 -24.79 -22.05
N GLN A 586 31.16 -25.78 -22.94
CA GLN A 586 32.22 -26.79 -22.82
C GLN A 586 33.62 -26.17 -22.93
N ASP A 587 33.75 -25.01 -23.60
CA ASP A 587 35.01 -24.31 -23.81
C ASP A 587 35.38 -23.30 -22.70
N VAL A 588 34.71 -23.33 -21.54
CA VAL A 588 34.96 -22.38 -20.43
C VAL A 588 36.30 -22.61 -19.70
N GLU A 589 36.94 -23.77 -19.91
CA GLU A 589 38.17 -24.13 -19.19
C GLU A 589 39.39 -23.38 -19.73
N ILE A 590 40.03 -22.57 -18.88
CA ILE A 590 41.23 -21.80 -19.22
C ILE A 590 42.35 -22.17 -18.25
N LYS A 591 43.26 -23.04 -18.70
CA LYS A 591 44.44 -23.49 -17.94
C LYS A 591 45.72 -22.84 -18.51
N GLY A 592 46.27 -21.87 -17.77
CA GLY A 592 47.51 -21.15 -18.13
C GLY A 592 47.29 -20.06 -19.17
N LEU A 593 47.66 -18.81 -18.86
CA LEU A 593 47.62 -17.66 -19.77
C LEU A 593 48.78 -17.74 -20.81
N PRO A 594 48.63 -17.20 -22.05
CA PRO A 594 47.88 -15.99 -22.39
C PRO A 594 46.53 -16.25 -23.06
N ALA A 595 45.61 -15.31 -22.86
CA ALA A 595 44.24 -15.37 -23.36
C ALA A 595 44.19 -15.73 -24.86
N PRO A 596 43.31 -16.65 -25.29
CA PRO A 596 43.01 -16.79 -26.71
C PRO A 596 42.47 -15.44 -27.21
N THR A 597 43.09 -14.93 -28.26
CA THR A 597 42.69 -13.69 -28.94
C THR A 597 41.28 -13.86 -29.51
N GLY A 598 40.25 -13.41 -28.78
CA GLY A 598 38.90 -13.29 -29.33
C GLY A 598 37.73 -13.41 -28.36
N THR A 599 37.88 -14.07 -27.20
CA THR A 599 36.81 -14.16 -26.19
C THR A 599 37.06 -13.10 -25.10
N ALA A 600 36.08 -12.22 -24.86
CA ALA A 600 36.15 -11.32 -23.72
C ALA A 600 36.27 -12.19 -22.45
N PRO A 601 37.34 -12.08 -21.64
CA PRO A 601 37.47 -12.90 -20.45
C PRO A 601 36.42 -12.47 -19.41
N PHE A 602 36.17 -13.34 -18.43
CA PHE A 602 35.50 -12.94 -17.20
C PHE A 602 36.14 -11.65 -16.64
N VAL A 603 35.33 -10.73 -16.14
CA VAL A 603 35.83 -9.47 -15.59
C VAL A 603 35.41 -9.38 -14.14
N LEU A 604 36.39 -9.24 -13.24
CA LEU A 604 36.15 -8.86 -11.84
C LEU A 604 36.48 -7.38 -11.69
N LYS A 605 35.45 -6.54 -11.57
CA LYS A 605 35.59 -5.09 -11.51
C LYS A 605 35.13 -4.57 -10.15
N ASP A 606 35.92 -3.69 -9.55
CA ASP A 606 35.52 -3.03 -8.31
C ASP A 606 34.24 -2.19 -8.55
N SER A 607 33.29 -2.28 -7.63
CA SER A 607 32.00 -1.60 -7.73
C SER A 607 32.13 -0.08 -7.58
N ASP A 608 33.12 0.39 -6.85
CA ASP A 608 33.32 1.79 -6.49
C ASP A 608 34.35 2.48 -7.37
N VAL A 609 35.31 1.73 -7.90
CA VAL A 609 36.40 2.26 -8.74
C VAL A 609 36.57 1.42 -10.00
N ASN A 610 37.02 2.00 -11.11
CA ASN A 610 37.21 1.26 -12.36
C ASN A 610 38.43 0.30 -12.35
N SER A 611 38.83 -0.21 -11.18
CA SER A 611 39.91 -1.19 -11.06
C SER A 611 39.39 -2.60 -11.36
N THR A 612 40.26 -3.47 -11.87
CA THR A 612 39.89 -4.86 -12.18
C THR A 612 40.89 -5.83 -11.59
N LEU A 613 40.42 -6.97 -11.07
CA LEU A 613 41.29 -8.07 -10.65
C LEU A 613 41.65 -8.93 -11.85
N THR A 614 42.88 -9.46 -11.83
CA THR A 614 43.35 -10.38 -12.88
C THR A 614 42.92 -11.80 -12.54
N ILE A 615 42.19 -12.44 -13.44
CA ILE A 615 41.84 -13.86 -13.32
C ILE A 615 43.03 -14.70 -13.77
N GLY A 616 43.49 -15.61 -12.90
CA GLY A 616 44.64 -16.49 -13.15
C GLY A 616 44.26 -17.77 -13.88
N SER A 617 43.18 -18.43 -13.46
CA SER A 617 42.71 -19.69 -14.07
C SER A 617 41.22 -19.91 -13.84
N ILE A 618 40.60 -20.69 -14.73
CA ILE A 618 39.21 -21.12 -14.61
C ILE A 618 39.15 -22.63 -14.84
N ASP A 619 38.70 -23.37 -13.83
CA ASP A 619 38.59 -24.82 -13.86
C ASP A 619 37.12 -25.24 -13.80
N ARG A 620 36.63 -25.91 -14.85
CA ARG A 620 35.26 -26.39 -14.93
C ARG A 620 35.13 -27.67 -14.13
N LYS A 621 34.32 -27.66 -13.06
CA LYS A 621 34.08 -28.83 -12.21
C LYS A 621 32.87 -29.64 -12.68
N SER A 622 31.88 -28.98 -13.29
CA SER A 622 30.72 -29.60 -13.91
C SER A 622 30.07 -28.65 -14.92
N ASP A 623 28.98 -29.09 -15.58
CA ASP A 623 28.17 -28.22 -16.45
C ASP A 623 27.59 -26.99 -15.74
N THR A 624 27.54 -26.97 -14.41
CA THR A 624 26.96 -25.86 -13.64
C THR A 624 27.95 -25.20 -12.69
N VAL A 625 29.15 -25.76 -12.48
CA VAL A 625 30.11 -25.28 -11.48
C VAL A 625 31.48 -25.02 -12.12
N ILE A 626 31.98 -23.79 -11.95
CA ILE A 626 33.38 -23.43 -12.21
C ILE A 626 34.06 -22.96 -10.94
N GLU A 627 35.38 -23.09 -10.91
CA GLU A 627 36.28 -22.53 -9.91
C GLU A 627 37.17 -21.47 -10.58
N ILE A 628 37.16 -20.25 -10.05
CA ILE A 628 37.95 -19.13 -10.55
C ILE A 628 39.07 -18.83 -9.55
N SER A 629 40.31 -18.74 -10.03
CA SER A 629 41.44 -18.22 -9.26
C SER A 629 41.76 -16.78 -9.65
N VAL A 630 41.99 -15.91 -8.67
CA VAL A 630 42.28 -14.49 -8.84
C VAL A 630 43.67 -14.15 -8.33
N LEU A 631 44.45 -13.44 -9.14
CA LEU A 631 45.84 -13.06 -8.84
C LEU A 631 45.94 -11.63 -8.30
N LYS A 632 46.93 -11.40 -7.44
CA LYS A 632 47.18 -10.15 -6.69
C LYS A 632 47.61 -8.93 -7.52
N LYS A 633 47.88 -9.08 -8.82
CA LYS A 633 48.75 -8.15 -9.57
C LYS A 633 48.38 -6.66 -9.37
N ASP A 634 49.32 -5.90 -8.79
CA ASP A 634 49.26 -4.45 -8.54
C ASP A 634 48.10 -3.96 -7.66
N LEU A 635 47.54 -4.83 -6.80
CA LEU A 635 46.42 -4.50 -5.92
C LEU A 635 46.89 -3.81 -4.62
N LEU A 636 46.63 -2.50 -4.50
CA LEU A 636 46.81 -1.70 -3.28
C LEU A 636 45.45 -1.18 -2.81
N LEU A 637 44.99 -1.62 -1.63
CA LEU A 637 43.66 -1.28 -1.11
C LEU A 637 43.75 -0.49 0.19
N PHE A 638 43.44 0.80 0.12
CA PHE A 638 43.32 1.66 1.31
C PHE A 638 41.91 1.71 1.88
N LYS A 639 40.99 0.88 1.39
CA LYS A 639 39.62 0.67 1.88
C LYS A 639 39.14 -0.70 1.46
N ASP A 640 38.10 -1.20 2.12
CA ASP A 640 37.38 -2.38 1.65
C ASP A 640 36.87 -2.16 0.22
N SER A 641 37.11 -3.14 -0.64
CA SER A 641 36.67 -3.16 -2.03
C SER A 641 35.78 -4.36 -2.30
N VAL A 642 34.74 -4.13 -3.09
CA VAL A 642 33.76 -5.15 -3.49
C VAL A 642 33.84 -5.28 -5.00
N TYR A 643 33.99 -6.50 -5.51
CA TYR A 643 34.16 -6.76 -6.94
C TYR A 643 32.94 -7.48 -7.50
N ASP A 644 32.42 -6.92 -8.58
CA ASP A 644 31.38 -7.52 -9.41
C ASP A 644 32.02 -8.46 -10.44
N LEU A 645 31.42 -9.64 -10.64
CA LEU A 645 31.83 -10.59 -11.66
C LEU A 645 30.95 -10.47 -12.90
N THR A 646 31.51 -10.06 -14.02
CA THR A 646 30.84 -10.10 -15.32
C THR A 646 31.20 -11.39 -16.05
N VAL A 647 30.17 -12.16 -16.38
CA VAL A 647 30.21 -13.40 -17.15
C VAL A 647 29.77 -13.12 -18.59
N PRO A 648 30.65 -13.30 -19.59
CA PRO A 648 30.31 -13.18 -21.00
C PRO A 648 29.23 -14.20 -21.43
N SER A 649 28.31 -13.81 -22.33
CA SER A 649 27.26 -14.71 -22.80
C SER A 649 27.76 -15.87 -23.65
N ASN A 650 28.93 -15.75 -24.30
CA ASN A 650 29.51 -16.85 -25.07
C ASN A 650 30.04 -18.00 -24.19
N LEU A 651 30.07 -17.83 -22.86
CA LEU A 651 30.45 -18.87 -21.90
C LEU A 651 29.23 -19.50 -21.20
N LEU A 652 28.03 -19.02 -21.53
CA LEU A 652 26.75 -19.50 -21.04
C LEU A 652 26.04 -20.25 -22.17
N GLU A 653 25.40 -21.37 -21.87
CA GLU A 653 24.75 -22.20 -22.89
C GLU A 653 23.44 -21.57 -23.39
N PHE A 654 22.62 -21.01 -22.48
CA PHE A 654 21.28 -20.50 -22.84
C PHE A 654 21.17 -18.98 -22.86
N ALA A 655 21.89 -18.26 -21.98
CA ALA A 655 21.81 -16.81 -21.94
C ALA A 655 22.48 -16.14 -23.16
N SER A 656 21.79 -15.17 -23.76
CA SER A 656 22.23 -14.44 -24.96
C SER A 656 23.04 -13.17 -24.65
N ALA A 657 22.86 -12.57 -23.46
CA ALA A 657 23.55 -11.35 -23.04
C ALA A 657 24.49 -11.58 -21.82
N PRO A 658 25.61 -10.84 -21.70
CA PRO A 658 26.50 -10.93 -20.55
C PRO A 658 25.74 -10.71 -19.23
N LYS A 659 26.17 -11.39 -18.17
CA LYS A 659 25.51 -11.34 -16.85
C LYS A 659 26.48 -10.88 -15.79
N THR A 660 26.04 -9.96 -14.93
CA THR A 660 26.86 -9.42 -13.85
C THR A 660 26.36 -9.92 -12.51
N VAL A 661 27.24 -10.56 -11.75
CA VAL A 661 27.02 -10.94 -10.35
C VAL A 661 27.56 -9.83 -9.47
N LYS A 662 26.67 -9.13 -8.79
CA LYS A 662 27.05 -8.07 -7.86
C LYS A 662 27.73 -8.65 -6.62
N ALA A 663 28.77 -7.98 -6.15
CA ALA A 663 29.51 -8.34 -4.93
C ALA A 663 29.97 -9.81 -4.92
N ALA A 664 30.57 -10.27 -6.02
CA ALA A 664 31.07 -11.63 -6.14
C ALA A 664 32.19 -11.93 -5.14
N ILE A 665 33.07 -10.96 -4.87
CA ILE A 665 34.14 -11.09 -3.88
C ILE A 665 34.36 -9.77 -3.14
N LYS A 666 34.62 -9.85 -1.83
CA LYS A 666 34.98 -8.69 -1.00
C LYS A 666 36.42 -8.87 -0.52
N ILE A 667 37.25 -7.86 -0.75
CA ILE A 667 38.63 -7.81 -0.26
C ILE A 667 38.73 -6.63 0.70
N ALA A 668 39.15 -6.90 1.93
CA ALA A 668 39.27 -5.88 2.96
C ALA A 668 40.58 -5.11 2.78
N GLY A 669 40.51 -3.77 2.86
CA GLY A 669 41.70 -2.92 2.79
C GLY A 669 42.46 -2.92 4.11
N VAL A 670 43.79 -2.87 4.09
CA VAL A 670 44.58 -2.74 5.32
C VAL A 670 44.86 -1.26 5.63
N LYS A 671 44.52 -0.85 6.85
CA LYS A 671 44.80 0.50 7.36
C LYS A 671 45.35 0.45 8.77
N ALA A 672 46.07 1.49 9.17
CA ALA A 672 46.50 1.67 10.55
C ALA A 672 45.76 2.86 11.17
N LYS A 673 45.24 2.69 12.39
CA LYS A 673 44.58 3.75 13.17
C LYS A 673 45.43 4.09 14.39
N LEU A 674 45.54 5.39 14.70
CA LEU A 674 46.25 5.90 15.86
C LEU A 674 45.27 6.20 17.01
N GLU A 675 45.54 5.65 18.18
CA GLU A 675 44.71 5.72 19.39
C GLU A 675 45.60 5.81 20.65
N GLY A 676 45.00 5.91 21.84
CA GLY A 676 45.72 5.97 23.11
C GLY A 676 45.48 7.23 23.94
N THR A 677 46.22 7.38 25.04
CA THR A 677 46.08 8.54 25.96
C THR A 677 47.01 9.70 25.62
N ALA A 678 47.95 9.49 24.69
CA ALA A 678 48.77 10.52 24.05
C ALA A 678 48.11 11.10 22.78
N THR A 679 46.99 10.51 22.33
CA THR A 679 46.25 10.89 21.12
C THR A 679 44.90 11.44 21.55
N GLY A 680 44.53 12.66 21.13
CA GLY A 680 43.26 13.29 21.53
C GLY A 680 43.40 14.62 22.27
N GLY A 681 44.51 15.34 22.06
CA GLY A 681 44.84 16.62 22.66
C GLY A 681 46.32 16.72 22.88
N ASP A 682 46.91 17.87 22.58
CA ASP A 682 48.35 18.09 22.60
C ASP A 682 48.96 17.49 23.86
N LEU A 683 49.91 16.59 23.65
CA LEU A 683 50.66 16.00 24.74
C LEU A 683 51.54 17.11 25.33
N ASP A 684 51.05 17.78 26.37
CA ASP A 684 51.80 18.87 26.98
C ASP A 684 53.19 18.38 27.45
N ALA A 685 54.21 19.23 27.30
CA ALA A 685 55.60 18.86 27.60
C ALA A 685 55.76 18.34 29.03
N VAL A 686 54.97 18.86 29.99
CA VAL A 686 54.96 18.41 31.39
C VAL A 686 54.43 16.98 31.54
N SER A 687 53.37 16.62 30.79
CA SER A 687 52.81 15.26 30.78
C SER A 687 53.78 14.27 30.12
N LEU A 688 54.50 14.70 29.09
CA LEU A 688 55.57 13.89 28.48
C LEU A 688 56.77 13.71 29.43
N GLN A 689 57.16 14.74 30.16
CA GLN A 689 58.20 14.68 31.20
C GLN A 689 57.84 13.74 32.37
N LYS A 690 56.55 13.66 32.73
CA LYS A 690 56.08 12.73 33.76
C LYS A 690 55.97 11.28 33.25
N GLY A 691 55.84 11.08 31.95
CA GLY A 691 55.60 9.77 31.33
C GLY A 691 54.23 9.17 31.66
N GLY A 692 54.05 7.89 31.32
CA GLY A 692 52.85 7.11 31.62
C GLY A 692 51.72 7.21 30.59
N LYS A 693 51.87 8.04 29.56
CA LYS A 693 50.93 8.13 28.43
C LYS A 693 51.12 6.96 27.46
N THR A 694 50.12 6.70 26.64
CA THR A 694 50.10 5.55 25.72
C THR A 694 49.77 5.99 24.30
N ILE A 695 50.49 5.41 23.36
CA ILE A 695 50.22 5.44 21.92
C ILE A 695 49.82 4.01 21.52
N ILE A 696 48.72 3.86 20.82
CA ILE A 696 48.20 2.58 20.35
C ILE A 696 48.02 2.68 18.85
N ILE A 697 48.66 1.79 18.09
CA ILE A 697 48.44 1.66 16.65
C ILE A 697 47.68 0.36 16.43
N THR A 698 46.50 0.46 15.82
CA THR A 698 45.65 -0.69 15.51
C THR A 698 45.59 -0.88 14.00
N LEU A 699 45.96 -2.06 13.51
CA LEU A 699 45.77 -2.45 12.12
C LEU A 699 44.35 -2.98 11.90
N ALA A 700 43.66 -2.46 10.89
CA ALA A 700 42.44 -3.04 10.36
C ALA A 700 42.82 -4.15 9.38
N ASN A 701 42.20 -5.33 9.53
CA ASN A 701 42.34 -6.48 8.62
C ASN A 701 43.75 -7.08 8.49
N ALA A 702 44.75 -6.63 9.24
CA ALA A 702 46.11 -7.20 9.27
C ALA A 702 46.61 -7.41 10.71
N GLN A 703 47.76 -8.07 10.85
CA GLN A 703 48.42 -8.33 12.12
C GLN A 703 49.87 -7.85 12.10
N PHE A 704 50.34 -7.38 13.25
CA PHE A 704 51.77 -7.13 13.44
C PHE A 704 52.52 -8.45 13.56
N ILE A 705 53.77 -8.47 13.11
CA ILE A 705 54.71 -9.55 13.42
C ILE A 705 55.00 -9.50 14.93
N GLU A 706 54.80 -10.61 15.64
CA GLU A 706 55.04 -10.70 17.09
C GLU A 706 56.52 -11.05 17.39
N ASN A 707 56.99 -10.68 18.59
CA ASN A 707 58.33 -10.98 19.10
C ASN A 707 59.52 -10.31 18.37
N LEU A 708 59.29 -9.15 17.72
CA LEU A 708 60.41 -8.32 17.25
C LEU A 708 61.06 -7.56 18.41
N SER A 709 62.25 -7.00 18.19
CA SER A 709 62.90 -6.17 19.20
C SER A 709 62.16 -4.84 19.38
N VAL A 710 62.32 -4.20 20.55
CA VAL A 710 61.74 -2.86 20.81
C VAL A 710 62.18 -1.86 19.74
N ASN A 711 63.43 -1.93 19.28
CA ASN A 711 63.96 -1.03 18.25
C ASN A 711 63.28 -1.22 16.89
N ASP A 712 62.89 -2.45 16.54
CA ASP A 712 62.17 -2.73 15.29
C ASP A 712 60.80 -2.04 15.33
N TYR A 713 60.05 -2.20 16.42
CA TYR A 713 58.75 -1.56 16.58
C TYR A 713 58.83 -0.04 16.65
N LEU A 714 59.93 0.55 17.13
CA LEU A 714 60.14 2.00 17.09
C LEU A 714 60.31 2.57 15.67
N GLY A 715 60.45 1.71 14.67
CA GLY A 715 60.33 2.07 13.26
C GLY A 715 58.97 2.71 12.90
N VAL A 716 57.92 2.50 13.71
CA VAL A 716 56.62 3.15 13.48
C VAL A 716 56.62 4.67 13.68
N ILE A 717 57.59 5.21 14.43
CA ILE A 717 57.71 6.64 14.67
C ILE A 717 58.68 7.18 13.60
N SER A 718 58.18 7.97 12.66
CA SER A 718 58.84 8.17 11.36
C SER A 718 59.62 9.48 11.21
N SER A 719 59.51 10.44 12.14
CA SER A 719 60.24 11.71 12.05
C SER A 719 61.65 11.65 12.63
N SER A 720 62.51 12.57 12.16
CA SER A 720 63.91 12.73 12.59
C SER A 720 64.13 13.93 13.52
N ASP A 721 63.05 14.54 14.01
CA ASP A 721 63.13 15.74 14.85
C ASP A 721 63.73 15.44 16.25
N PRO A 722 64.18 16.47 16.98
CA PRO A 722 64.77 16.30 18.31
C PRO A 722 63.83 15.64 19.35
N LEU A 723 62.52 15.88 19.25
CA LEU A 723 61.53 15.26 20.14
C LEU A 723 61.49 13.75 19.91
N THR A 724 61.40 13.32 18.65
CA THR A 724 61.35 11.91 18.28
C THR A 724 62.61 11.17 18.69
N THR A 725 63.77 11.79 18.53
CA THR A 725 65.04 11.24 19.01
C THR A 725 65.01 11.00 20.52
N LYS A 726 64.53 11.98 21.30
CA LYS A 726 64.42 11.86 22.76
C LYS A 726 63.37 10.83 23.19
N VAL A 727 62.22 10.77 22.51
CA VAL A 727 61.16 9.78 22.78
C VAL A 727 61.65 8.36 22.49
N LYS A 728 62.28 8.12 21.33
CA LYS A 728 62.87 6.81 20.99
C LYS A 728 63.95 6.41 22.01
N ALA A 729 64.87 7.32 22.33
CA ALA A 729 65.92 7.05 23.31
C ALA A 729 65.36 6.70 24.70
N ALA A 730 64.31 7.39 25.16
CA ALA A 730 63.65 7.11 26.42
C ALA A 730 62.94 5.74 26.42
N ILE A 731 62.29 5.37 25.32
CA ILE A 731 61.65 4.05 25.18
C ILE A 731 62.71 2.94 25.17
N THR A 732 63.77 3.06 24.37
CA THR A 732 64.84 2.06 24.30
C THR A 732 65.61 1.92 25.62
N SER A 733 65.75 3.00 26.40
CA SER A 733 66.42 2.97 27.71
C SER A 733 65.53 2.49 28.86
N SER A 734 64.24 2.22 28.59
CA SER A 734 63.30 1.74 29.60
C SER A 734 63.52 0.26 29.91
N ASN A 735 63.68 -0.08 31.19
CA ASN A 735 63.74 -1.46 31.66
C ASN A 735 62.35 -2.11 31.84
N ASP A 736 61.24 -1.38 31.58
CA ASP A 736 59.88 -1.91 31.70
C ASP A 736 59.54 -2.76 30.46
N PRO A 737 59.36 -4.10 30.57
CA PRO A 737 59.01 -4.95 29.44
C PRO A 737 57.60 -4.65 28.87
N LYS A 738 56.81 -3.82 29.54
CA LYS A 738 55.49 -3.36 29.07
C LYS A 738 55.55 -2.02 28.32
N VAL A 739 56.75 -1.49 28.07
CA VAL A 739 56.94 -0.22 27.35
C VAL A 739 56.49 -0.30 25.90
N VAL A 740 56.69 -1.46 25.25
CA VAL A 740 56.17 -1.79 23.93
C VAL A 740 55.52 -3.18 24.00
N VAL A 741 54.24 -3.27 23.68
CA VAL A 741 53.47 -4.52 23.70
C VAL A 741 52.76 -4.68 22.37
N VAL A 742 52.98 -5.81 21.71
CA VAL A 742 52.26 -6.19 20.50
C VAL A 742 51.38 -7.40 20.78
N LYS A 743 50.13 -7.35 20.31
CA LYS A 743 49.19 -8.47 20.40
C LYS A 743 48.29 -8.46 19.18
N GLY A 744 48.48 -9.44 18.28
CA GLY A 744 47.73 -9.54 17.04
C GLY A 744 47.79 -8.25 16.21
N ASN A 745 46.66 -7.54 16.09
CA ASN A 745 46.55 -6.32 15.29
C ASN A 745 46.83 -5.02 16.06
N LYS A 746 47.30 -5.08 17.31
CA LYS A 746 47.54 -3.89 18.14
C LYS A 746 48.99 -3.79 18.61
N LEU A 747 49.60 -2.63 18.37
CA LEU A 747 50.88 -2.19 18.93
C LEU A 747 50.61 -1.10 19.97
N THR A 748 51.00 -1.33 21.22
CA THR A 748 50.87 -0.36 22.33
C THR A 748 52.24 0.08 22.79
N ILE A 749 52.50 1.39 22.75
CA ILE A 749 53.71 2.04 23.24
C ILE A 749 53.34 2.88 24.47
N LYS A 750 53.83 2.51 25.64
CA LYS A 750 53.70 3.30 26.87
C LYS A 750 54.91 4.23 26.99
N LEU A 751 54.68 5.53 26.82
CA LEU A 751 55.71 6.56 26.87
C LEU A 751 56.33 6.64 28.28
N PRO A 752 57.66 6.43 28.43
CA PRO A 752 58.38 6.74 29.65
C PRO A 752 58.45 8.26 29.89
N ALA A 753 59.03 8.66 31.02
CA ALA A 753 59.39 10.06 31.26
C ALA A 753 60.43 10.52 30.22
N VAL A 754 60.16 11.61 29.50
CA VAL A 754 61.08 12.17 28.50
C VAL A 754 61.43 13.60 28.87
N ASP A 755 62.73 13.88 29.02
CA ASP A 755 63.23 15.23 29.30
C ASP A 755 63.14 16.12 28.04
N PHE A 756 61.96 16.66 27.79
CA PHE A 756 61.67 17.56 26.67
C PHE A 756 60.86 18.76 27.14
N SER A 757 61.29 19.97 26.81
CA SER A 757 60.67 21.24 27.24
C SER A 757 60.33 22.17 26.07
N GLY A 758 60.37 21.67 24.84
CA GLY A 758 60.06 22.44 23.62
C GLY A 758 58.71 22.07 23.02
N ASN A 759 58.52 22.45 21.76
CA ASN A 759 57.41 22.00 20.92
C ASN A 759 57.92 21.05 19.80
N GLY A 760 57.07 20.14 19.35
CA GLY A 760 57.41 19.22 18.27
C GLY A 760 56.25 18.29 17.89
N THR A 761 56.42 17.50 16.84
CA THR A 761 55.37 16.62 16.33
C THR A 761 55.91 15.21 16.11
N LEU A 762 55.26 14.21 16.71
CA LEU A 762 55.52 12.80 16.40
C LEU A 762 54.69 12.41 15.18
N THR A 763 55.36 11.99 14.11
CA THR A 763 54.71 11.39 12.94
C THR A 763 54.82 9.87 12.98
N PHE A 764 53.84 9.20 12.40
CA PHE A 764 53.73 7.76 12.43
C PHE A 764 53.55 7.18 11.03
N ASN A 765 54.20 6.05 10.77
CA ASN A 765 54.03 5.25 9.56
C ASN A 765 54.38 3.82 9.91
N VAL A 766 53.52 2.83 9.61
CA VAL A 766 53.81 1.44 9.98
C VAL A 766 54.66 0.80 8.87
N PRO A 767 55.93 0.45 9.12
CA PRO A 767 56.77 -0.16 8.11
C PRO A 767 56.27 -1.55 7.69
N GLU A 768 56.47 -1.92 6.42
CA GLU A 768 56.12 -3.24 5.88
C GLU A 768 56.72 -4.38 6.72
N THR A 769 57.93 -4.19 7.23
CA THR A 769 58.67 -5.16 8.04
C THR A 769 58.05 -5.44 9.40
N LEU A 770 57.03 -4.68 9.82
CA LEU A 770 56.30 -4.90 11.07
C LEU A 770 54.95 -5.58 10.87
N VAL A 771 54.46 -5.68 9.63
CA VAL A 771 53.14 -6.22 9.31
C VAL A 771 53.31 -7.57 8.63
N LYS A 772 52.58 -8.57 9.11
CA LYS A 772 52.66 -9.92 8.57
C LYS A 772 52.26 -9.93 7.08
N ASP A 773 53.10 -10.53 6.24
CA ASP A 773 52.90 -10.72 4.79
C ASP A 773 52.72 -9.42 3.98
N SER A 774 53.10 -8.28 4.56
CA SER A 774 53.00 -6.97 3.91
C SER A 774 54.18 -6.71 2.97
N GLU A 775 53.90 -6.04 1.85
CA GLU A 775 54.88 -5.65 0.81
C GLU A 775 55.05 -4.12 0.70
N TYR A 776 54.43 -3.37 1.60
CA TYR A 776 54.50 -1.90 1.63
C TYR A 776 54.18 -1.34 3.01
N ASN A 777 54.59 -0.10 3.25
CA ASN A 777 54.30 0.58 4.50
C ASN A 777 52.80 0.93 4.61
N ILE A 778 52.19 0.68 5.76
CA ILE A 778 50.79 1.02 6.03
C ILE A 778 50.73 2.44 6.63
N PRO A 779 50.14 3.42 5.92
CA PRO A 779 49.97 4.76 6.45
C PRO A 779 48.97 4.78 7.61
N ILE A 780 49.17 5.72 8.54
CA ILE A 780 48.14 6.04 9.54
C ILE A 780 46.98 6.75 8.85
N GLU A 781 45.75 6.32 9.17
CA GLU A 781 44.52 6.93 8.69
C GLU A 781 44.53 8.46 8.94
N ASN A 782 44.15 9.23 7.92
CA ASN A 782 44.15 10.70 7.93
C ASN A 782 45.51 11.38 8.21
N ASN A 783 46.63 10.66 8.12
CA ASN A 783 47.97 11.16 8.47
C ASN A 783 48.01 11.78 9.89
N GLU A 784 47.33 11.15 10.84
CA GLU A 784 47.28 11.63 12.22
C GLU A 784 48.69 11.74 12.84
N THR A 785 48.92 12.82 13.59
CA THR A 785 50.18 13.11 14.29
C THR A 785 49.92 13.46 15.75
N ILE A 786 50.95 13.39 16.61
CA ILE A 786 50.86 13.85 18.00
C ILE A 786 51.72 15.09 18.16
N VAL A 787 51.09 16.23 18.41
CA VAL A 787 51.77 17.49 18.73
C VAL A 787 52.10 17.50 20.23
N VAL A 788 53.33 17.89 20.55
CA VAL A 788 53.84 18.03 21.91
C VAL A 788 54.16 19.49 22.17
N GLY A 789 53.65 20.06 23.26
CA GLY A 789 54.00 21.41 23.72
C GLY A 789 53.46 22.58 22.89
N GLY A 790 52.40 22.40 22.09
CA GLY A 790 51.67 23.51 21.46
C GLY A 790 50.91 24.34 22.50
N GLU A 791 50.99 25.68 22.42
CA GLU A 791 50.11 26.57 23.17
C GLU A 791 48.87 26.88 22.33
N ALA A 792 47.72 26.40 22.76
CA ALA A 792 46.47 26.66 22.04
C ALA A 792 46.13 28.16 22.09
N LYS A 793 45.69 28.69 20.95
CA LYS A 793 45.32 30.10 20.78
C LYS A 793 43.88 30.21 20.28
N VAL A 794 43.26 31.36 20.52
CA VAL A 794 41.97 31.71 19.94
C VAL A 794 42.04 33.06 19.27
N VAL A 795 41.40 33.15 18.10
CA VAL A 795 41.18 34.40 17.38
C VAL A 795 39.69 34.59 17.14
N SER A 796 39.24 35.83 17.07
CA SER A 796 37.89 36.19 16.66
C SER A 796 37.90 36.68 15.22
N ASN A 797 36.81 36.45 14.49
CA ASN A 797 36.61 37.11 13.20
C ASN A 797 36.10 38.56 13.35
N THR A 798 35.65 38.93 14.56
CA THR A 798 34.97 40.18 14.85
C THR A 798 35.59 40.81 16.09
N TYR A 799 36.26 41.96 15.92
CA TYR A 799 36.83 42.75 17.02
C TYR A 799 36.11 44.08 17.24
N THR A 800 35.21 44.48 16.34
CA THR A 800 34.42 45.71 16.45
C THR A 800 32.97 45.42 16.10
N ILE A 801 32.04 45.75 16.99
CA ILE A 801 30.59 45.54 16.81
C ILE A 801 29.89 46.85 17.18
N SER A 802 28.94 47.34 16.36
CA SER A 802 28.16 48.51 16.76
C SER A 802 27.07 48.14 17.78
N GLN A 803 26.68 49.09 18.62
CA GLN A 803 25.54 48.92 19.52
C GLN A 803 24.27 48.45 18.77
N ALA A 804 24.05 48.94 17.56
CA ALA A 804 22.90 48.56 16.73
C ALA A 804 22.89 47.06 16.41
N PHE A 805 24.05 46.43 16.18
CA PHE A 805 24.13 44.99 15.96
C PHE A 805 23.78 44.18 17.22
N ILE A 806 24.14 44.65 18.42
CA ILE A 806 23.70 43.99 19.66
C ILE A 806 22.18 44.14 19.84
N LYS A 807 21.64 45.34 19.57
CA LYS A 807 20.20 45.61 19.63
C LYS A 807 19.38 44.81 18.61
N ASN A 808 19.97 44.40 17.49
CA ASN A 808 19.30 43.64 16.43
C ASN A 808 19.65 42.14 16.42
N GLY A 809 20.61 41.72 17.24
CA GLY A 809 21.20 40.38 17.22
C GLY A 809 22.40 40.29 16.26
N THR A 810 23.43 39.53 16.64
CA THR A 810 24.69 39.40 15.89
C THR A 810 25.37 38.05 16.16
N THR A 811 26.49 37.78 15.48
CA THR A 811 27.28 36.56 15.68
C THR A 811 28.74 36.88 15.96
N ILE A 812 29.36 36.13 16.87
CA ILE A 812 30.81 36.12 17.11
C ILE A 812 31.33 34.75 16.71
N THR A 813 32.35 34.70 15.86
CA THR A 813 33.03 33.43 15.52
C THR A 813 34.41 33.40 16.17
N LEU A 814 34.65 32.35 16.95
CA LEU A 814 35.92 32.08 17.62
C LEU A 814 36.59 30.85 16.98
N THR A 815 37.83 31.00 16.53
CA THR A 815 38.60 29.92 15.90
C THR A 815 39.80 29.56 16.75
N LEU A 816 39.90 28.28 17.12
CA LEU A 816 40.99 27.73 17.89
C LEU A 816 42.14 27.26 16.97
N THR A 817 43.37 27.46 17.44
CA THR A 817 44.57 26.78 16.93
C THR A 817 45.07 25.83 18.02
N ASP A 818 45.45 24.61 17.65
CA ASP A 818 45.97 23.57 18.56
C ASP A 818 45.00 23.14 19.71
N ALA A 819 43.70 23.46 19.57
CA ALA A 819 42.62 22.98 20.42
C ALA A 819 41.33 22.77 19.63
N LYS A 820 40.41 21.97 20.19
CA LYS A 820 39.09 21.68 19.63
C LYS A 820 38.01 21.99 20.67
N TRP A 821 36.93 22.59 20.20
CA TRP A 821 35.74 22.77 21.01
C TRP A 821 35.17 21.42 21.45
N ASP A 822 34.70 21.35 22.68
CA ASP A 822 33.93 20.21 23.15
C ASP A 822 32.56 20.23 22.47
N SER A 823 32.19 19.14 21.78
CA SER A 823 30.94 19.06 21.01
C SER A 823 29.68 19.34 21.86
N THR A 824 29.75 19.07 23.17
CA THR A 824 28.65 19.34 24.11
C THR A 824 28.46 20.82 24.43
N ILE A 825 29.37 21.73 24.03
CA ILE A 825 29.17 23.19 24.19
C ILE A 825 27.89 23.69 23.50
N THR A 826 27.48 23.00 22.44
CA THR A 826 26.28 23.30 21.64
C THR A 826 24.97 23.05 22.41
N THR A 827 24.99 22.16 23.40
CA THR A 827 23.79 21.69 24.13
C THR A 827 23.86 21.90 25.65
N ASN A 828 25.06 21.94 26.24
CA ASN A 828 25.25 22.00 27.69
C ASN A 828 25.18 23.45 28.23
N SER A 829 24.13 23.77 28.98
CA SER A 829 23.90 25.10 29.55
C SER A 829 25.00 25.56 30.52
N SER A 830 25.62 24.66 31.28
CA SER A 830 26.71 25.01 32.20
C SER A 830 27.97 25.42 31.45
N LYS A 831 28.30 24.72 30.36
CA LYS A 831 29.45 25.10 29.51
C LYS A 831 29.20 26.42 28.76
N LYS A 832 27.99 26.63 28.23
CA LYS A 832 27.58 27.92 27.63
C LYS A 832 27.68 29.06 28.63
N SER A 833 27.16 28.88 29.84
CA SER A 833 27.24 29.88 30.91
C SER A 833 28.68 30.17 31.31
N ALA A 834 29.52 29.15 31.46
CA ALA A 834 30.94 29.33 31.77
C ALA A 834 31.67 30.10 30.67
N LEU A 835 31.41 29.78 29.40
CA LEU A 835 31.98 30.48 28.25
C LEU A 835 31.56 31.95 28.23
N MET A 836 30.25 32.25 28.34
CA MET A 836 29.76 33.63 28.31
C MET A 836 30.21 34.45 29.52
N LYS A 837 30.38 33.83 30.71
CA LYS A 837 30.98 34.50 31.87
C LYS A 837 32.46 34.83 31.68
N GLY A 838 33.12 34.19 30.72
CA GLY A 838 34.47 34.52 30.29
C GLY A 838 34.55 35.84 29.52
N PHE A 839 33.42 36.41 29.08
CA PHE A 839 33.34 37.73 28.43
C PHE A 839 33.10 38.79 29.50
N THR A 840 34.11 39.60 29.79
CA THR A 840 34.09 40.60 30.87
C THR A 840 34.40 41.99 30.34
N VAL A 841 33.81 43.02 30.94
CA VAL A 841 34.01 44.43 30.58
C VAL A 841 34.58 45.22 31.75
N GLU A 842 35.37 46.26 31.47
CA GLU A 842 35.95 47.13 32.51
C GLU A 842 34.92 48.10 33.11
N ASP A 843 33.95 48.53 32.30
CA ASP A 843 32.89 49.45 32.68
C ASP A 843 31.55 49.11 32.01
N GLN A 844 30.48 49.79 32.43
CA GLN A 844 29.11 49.55 31.91
C GLN A 844 28.69 48.07 32.05
N ALA A 845 29.13 47.42 33.15
CA ALA A 845 28.95 45.99 33.39
C ALA A 845 27.48 45.55 33.45
N ASP A 846 26.58 46.41 33.94
CA ASP A 846 25.15 46.14 33.98
C ASP A 846 24.55 46.01 32.57
N GLU A 847 25.01 46.81 31.60
CA GLU A 847 24.58 46.71 30.20
C GLU A 847 25.12 45.43 29.56
N TRP A 848 26.39 45.09 29.79
CA TRP A 848 26.97 43.85 29.28
C TRP A 848 26.32 42.60 29.88
N LYS A 849 25.90 42.68 31.15
CA LYS A 849 25.18 41.61 31.82
C LYS A 849 23.87 41.27 31.10
N LYS A 850 23.15 42.25 30.53
CA LYS A 850 21.95 41.99 29.71
C LYS A 850 22.29 41.11 28.51
N VAL A 851 23.41 41.39 27.83
CA VAL A 851 23.91 40.59 26.70
C VAL A 851 24.25 39.17 27.13
N ILE A 852 24.98 39.00 28.23
CA ILE A 852 25.33 37.67 28.77
C ILE A 852 24.05 36.89 29.11
N ASP A 853 23.13 37.49 29.88
CA ASP A 853 21.94 36.82 30.38
C ASP A 853 21.02 36.39 29.22
N GLU A 854 20.79 37.27 28.24
CA GLU A 854 19.95 36.93 27.08
C GLU A 854 20.65 35.90 26.17
N THR A 855 21.97 35.98 25.96
CA THR A 855 22.71 34.97 25.17
C THR A 855 22.69 33.59 25.83
N ILE A 856 22.79 33.49 27.16
CA ILE A 856 22.68 32.20 27.87
C ILE A 856 21.26 31.63 27.74
N LYS A 857 20.24 32.50 27.75
CA LYS A 857 18.83 32.10 27.75
C LYS A 857 18.33 31.70 26.36
N THR A 858 18.65 32.46 25.32
CA THR A 858 18.07 32.32 23.97
C THR A 858 19.11 32.23 22.85
N GLY A 859 20.39 32.48 23.14
CA GLY A 859 21.47 32.38 22.16
C GLY A 859 21.78 30.96 21.71
N SER A 860 22.44 30.84 20.55
CA SER A 860 22.85 29.55 19.97
C SER A 860 24.37 29.44 19.87
N PHE A 861 24.88 28.22 20.01
CA PHE A 861 26.30 27.89 19.95
C PHE A 861 26.44 26.75 18.95
N VAL A 862 27.15 26.99 17.85
CA VAL A 862 27.28 26.04 16.75
C VAL A 862 28.76 25.84 16.44
N ILE A 863 29.21 24.60 16.41
CA ILE A 863 30.55 24.28 15.91
C ILE A 863 30.49 24.29 14.39
N ASP A 864 31.37 25.07 13.75
CA ASP A 864 31.41 25.18 12.30
C ASP A 864 31.75 23.80 11.68
N PRO A 865 30.86 23.19 10.88
CA PRO A 865 31.09 21.87 10.30
C PRO A 865 32.31 21.83 9.37
N ASN A 866 32.73 22.98 8.83
CA ASN A 866 33.88 23.08 7.92
C ASN A 866 35.22 23.21 8.66
N SER A 867 35.21 23.36 9.98
CA SER A 867 36.40 23.68 10.79
C SER A 867 37.06 22.47 11.47
N ASN A 868 36.55 21.25 11.26
CA ASN A 868 37.02 20.05 12.00
C ASN A 868 37.00 20.22 13.54
N GLY A 869 36.04 21.01 14.04
CA GLY A 869 35.83 21.24 15.48
C GLY A 869 36.61 22.42 16.08
N THR A 870 37.29 23.25 15.27
CA THR A 870 38.08 24.40 15.76
C THR A 870 37.32 25.72 15.76
N GLY A 871 36.25 25.86 14.96
CA GLY A 871 35.42 27.06 14.89
C GLY A 871 34.15 26.95 15.72
N LEU A 872 33.84 27.99 16.50
CA LEU A 872 32.60 28.14 17.27
C LEU A 872 31.91 29.45 16.88
N ILE A 873 30.66 29.35 16.43
CA ILE A 873 29.78 30.48 16.13
C ILE A 873 28.82 30.66 17.31
N ILE A 874 28.90 31.82 17.95
CA ILE A 874 28.01 32.24 19.03
C ILE A 874 27.02 33.25 18.46
N THR A 875 25.74 32.92 18.48
CA THR A 875 24.68 33.86 18.11
C THR A 875 24.21 34.62 19.34
N ILE A 876 24.50 35.91 19.36
CA ILE A 876 23.98 36.86 20.34
C ILE A 876 22.56 37.24 19.90
N PRO A 877 21.53 36.91 20.69
CA PRO A 877 20.15 37.26 20.41
C PRO A 877 19.92 38.78 20.54
N LYS A 878 18.74 39.22 20.09
CA LYS A 878 18.33 40.62 20.13
C LYS A 878 18.22 41.13 21.58
N VAL A 879 18.95 42.20 21.94
CA VAL A 879 18.86 42.86 23.26
C VAL A 879 18.36 44.30 23.08
N ASN A 880 17.04 44.49 23.05
CA ASN A 880 16.40 45.76 22.66
C ASN A 880 16.83 46.96 23.53
N ASP A 881 17.00 46.73 24.83
CA ASP A 881 17.29 47.74 25.85
C ASP A 881 18.79 47.91 26.13
N TYR A 882 19.66 47.30 25.32
CA TYR A 882 21.11 47.46 25.43
C TYR A 882 21.52 48.86 24.99
N SER A 883 22.06 49.66 25.91
CA SER A 883 22.44 51.05 25.62
C SER A 883 23.72 51.41 26.35
N ILE A 884 24.78 51.64 25.58
CA ILE A 884 26.06 52.11 26.10
C ILE A 884 26.22 53.60 25.83
N VAL A 885 26.91 54.29 26.73
CA VAL A 885 27.18 55.73 26.64
C VAL A 885 28.59 56.01 26.13
N ARG A 886 29.45 55.00 26.08
CA ARG A 886 30.80 55.06 25.47
C ARG A 886 31.24 53.68 25.00
N ASN A 887 32.25 53.64 24.14
CA ASN A 887 32.76 52.38 23.60
C ASN A 887 33.11 51.40 24.73
N GLN A 888 32.54 50.19 24.67
CA GLN A 888 32.74 49.17 25.68
C GLN A 888 33.78 48.16 25.20
N LYS A 889 34.82 47.91 26.01
CA LYS A 889 35.87 46.92 25.71
C LYS A 889 35.59 45.62 26.45
N VAL A 890 35.45 44.53 25.70
CA VAL A 890 35.15 43.18 26.20
C VAL A 890 36.42 42.33 26.11
N SER A 891 36.94 41.93 27.27
CA SER A 891 37.98 40.90 27.40
C SER A 891 37.34 39.52 27.40
N VAL A 892 37.95 38.55 26.71
CA VAL A 892 37.42 37.19 26.59
C VAL A 892 38.44 36.18 27.09
N LYS A 893 38.03 35.37 28.07
CA LYS A 893 38.81 34.24 28.59
C LYS A 893 38.00 32.95 28.46
N ILE A 894 38.40 32.08 27.55
CA ILE A 894 37.70 30.84 27.25
C ILE A 894 38.09 29.78 28.30
N PRO A 895 37.12 29.21 29.03
CA PRO A 895 37.43 28.29 30.11
C PRO A 895 37.84 26.90 29.58
N LYS A 896 38.76 26.24 30.28
CA LYS A 896 39.30 24.91 29.89
C LYS A 896 38.24 23.83 29.63
N ASN A 897 37.08 23.92 30.29
CA ASN A 897 36.00 22.94 30.15
C ASN A 897 35.18 23.11 28.85
N ALA A 898 35.45 24.16 28.07
CA ALA A 898 34.90 24.34 26.73
C ALA A 898 35.68 23.56 25.65
N PHE A 899 36.82 22.98 25.99
CA PHE A 899 37.66 22.20 25.08
C PHE A 899 37.51 20.70 25.30
N SER A 900 37.60 19.92 24.22
CA SER A 900 37.66 18.46 24.31
C SER A 900 39.06 17.93 24.61
N ASN A 901 40.08 18.73 24.31
CA ASN A 901 41.45 18.26 24.14
C ASN A 901 42.52 19.19 24.75
N TYR A 902 42.13 20.23 25.51
CA TYR A 902 43.05 21.21 26.10
C TYR A 902 42.73 21.47 27.59
N LYS A 903 43.76 21.71 28.41
CA LYS A 903 43.64 21.69 29.89
C LYS A 903 43.69 23.06 30.56
N TYR A 904 44.03 24.11 29.83
CA TYR A 904 44.16 25.46 30.36
C TYR A 904 43.11 26.38 29.76
N ASP A 905 42.83 27.48 30.43
CA ASP A 905 41.99 28.53 29.87
C ASP A 905 42.78 29.27 28.77
N ILE A 906 42.10 29.71 27.71
CA ILE A 906 42.73 30.43 26.59
C ILE A 906 42.19 31.87 26.56
N PRO A 907 43.03 32.90 26.74
CA PRO A 907 42.63 34.28 26.51
C PRO A 907 42.51 34.58 25.01
N LEU A 908 41.56 35.43 24.64
CA LEU A 908 41.50 36.03 23.31
C LEU A 908 42.66 37.03 23.15
N ASP A 909 43.30 37.00 21.99
CA ASP A 909 44.49 37.79 21.67
C ASP A 909 44.21 39.30 21.58
N GLN A 910 42.96 39.69 21.31
CA GLN A 910 42.52 41.07 21.27
C GLN A 910 41.17 41.27 21.99
N LEU A 911 40.89 42.51 22.38
CA LEU A 911 39.60 42.89 22.98
C LEU A 911 38.54 43.08 21.89
N ILE A 912 37.29 42.69 22.18
CA ILE A 912 36.15 43.04 21.33
C ILE A 912 35.63 44.42 21.77
N THR A 913 35.52 45.36 20.84
CA THR A 913 35.03 46.73 21.10
C THR A 913 33.61 46.87 20.61
N ILE A 914 32.68 47.19 21.53
CA ILE A 914 31.31 47.58 21.18
C ILE A 914 31.28 49.10 21.02
N THR A 915 30.97 49.59 19.82
CA THR A 915 30.99 51.03 19.51
C THR A 915 29.64 51.69 19.70
N ILE A 916 29.67 52.91 20.24
CA ILE A 916 28.48 53.77 20.26
C ILE A 916 28.17 54.27 18.84
N PRO A 917 26.90 54.62 18.55
CA PRO A 917 26.55 55.29 17.29
C PRO A 917 27.29 56.63 17.15
N PRO A 918 27.77 56.98 15.94
CA PRO A 918 28.36 58.29 15.69
C PRO A 918 27.29 59.39 15.83
N VAL A 919 27.63 60.47 16.53
CA VAL A 919 26.73 61.61 16.76
C VAL A 919 27.11 62.73 15.79
N SER A 920 26.13 63.28 15.08
CA SER A 920 26.28 64.51 14.29
C SER A 920 26.00 65.69 15.21
N ILE A 921 27.01 66.49 15.55
CA ILE A 921 26.87 67.60 16.50
C ILE A 921 26.12 68.76 15.85
N ASN A 922 25.08 69.25 16.52
CA ASN A 922 24.24 70.38 16.09
C ASN A 922 24.63 71.70 16.75
N GLY A 923 25.30 71.67 17.91
CA GLY A 923 25.75 72.85 18.65
C GLY A 923 25.98 72.54 20.13
N SER A 924 26.30 73.55 20.93
CA SER A 924 26.35 73.40 22.40
C SER A 924 24.93 73.22 22.98
N PHE A 925 24.82 72.61 24.16
CA PHE A 925 23.53 72.39 24.82
C PHE A 925 22.82 73.71 25.14
N GLU A 926 23.58 74.77 25.43
CA GLU A 926 23.04 76.13 25.66
C GLU A 926 22.44 76.76 24.39
N GLU A 927 23.12 76.65 23.25
CA GLU A 927 22.61 77.15 21.96
C GLU A 927 21.38 76.36 21.53
N VAL A 928 21.47 75.04 21.65
CA VAL A 928 20.43 74.11 21.21
C VAL A 928 19.16 74.19 22.08
N LEU A 929 19.28 74.55 23.37
CA LEU A 929 18.12 74.85 24.24
C LEU A 929 17.21 75.94 23.66
N SER A 930 17.78 76.90 22.93
CA SER A 930 17.04 78.01 22.31
C SER A 930 16.31 77.58 21.02
N GLU A 931 16.71 76.45 20.42
CA GLU A 931 16.20 75.91 19.15
C GLU A 931 15.57 74.50 19.31
N ILE A 932 15.24 74.11 20.54
CA ILE A 932 14.84 72.73 20.89
C ILE A 932 13.60 72.23 20.12
N ALA A 933 12.78 73.15 19.60
CA ALA A 933 11.60 72.85 18.80
C ALA A 933 11.95 72.21 17.44
N ASP A 934 13.10 72.55 16.84
CA ASP A 934 13.53 72.00 15.54
C ASP A 934 14.12 70.59 15.69
N LEU A 935 14.77 70.32 16.82
CA LEU A 935 15.23 68.99 17.22
C LEU A 935 14.10 68.05 17.64
N ALA A 936 12.97 68.59 18.10
CA ALA A 936 11.79 67.81 18.54
C ALA A 936 11.16 66.95 17.44
N ASN A 937 11.56 67.12 16.17
CA ASN A 937 11.19 66.23 15.05
C ASN A 937 11.92 64.88 15.10
N ASN A 938 12.99 64.74 15.90
CA ASN A 938 13.67 63.47 16.16
C ASN A 938 13.14 62.82 17.44
N GLU A 939 13.14 61.49 17.50
CA GLU A 939 12.83 60.78 18.75
C GLU A 939 13.86 61.14 19.85
N LEU A 940 13.42 61.32 21.09
CA LEU A 940 14.27 61.71 22.23
C LEU A 940 15.44 60.73 22.49
N GLU A 941 15.35 59.50 21.98
CA GLU A 941 16.41 58.50 22.03
C GLU A 941 17.54 58.73 21.02
N ASN A 942 17.23 59.44 19.93
CA ASN A 942 18.15 59.77 18.84
C ASN A 942 18.84 61.11 19.05
N ILE A 943 18.31 61.98 19.91
CA ILE A 943 19.01 63.17 20.37
C ILE A 943 20.00 62.75 21.44
N ARG A 944 21.29 63.05 21.25
CA ARG A 944 22.38 62.72 22.16
C ARG A 944 22.98 64.00 22.74
N VAL A 945 23.17 63.98 24.06
CA VAL A 945 23.99 64.95 24.77
C VAL A 945 25.36 64.32 24.98
N VAL A 946 26.37 64.91 24.36
CA VAL A 946 27.76 64.51 24.48
C VAL A 946 28.36 65.25 25.67
N VAL A 947 28.68 64.49 26.71
CA VAL A 947 29.41 64.96 27.88
C VAL A 947 30.90 64.68 27.62
N PRO A 948 31.72 65.73 27.41
CA PRO A 948 33.13 65.53 27.14
C PRO A 948 33.87 65.05 28.39
N GLU A 949 35.10 64.56 28.22
CA GLU A 949 36.00 64.40 29.35
C GLU A 949 36.31 65.76 29.98
N LYS A 950 36.50 65.80 31.31
CA LYS A 950 36.90 67.04 31.98
C LYS A 950 38.34 67.37 31.60
N MET A 951 38.56 68.64 31.26
CA MET A 951 39.89 69.14 30.87
C MET A 951 40.78 69.44 32.08
N VAL A 952 40.19 69.84 33.21
CA VAL A 952 40.90 70.10 34.47
C VAL A 952 40.56 68.99 35.46
N GLU A 953 41.57 68.39 36.07
CA GLU A 953 41.39 67.35 37.09
C GLU A 953 41.33 67.96 38.49
N THR A 954 42.34 68.77 38.85
CA THR A 954 42.46 69.38 40.17
C THR A 954 42.98 70.81 40.12
N ILE A 955 42.49 71.63 41.06
CA ILE A 955 42.94 73.01 41.28
C ILE A 955 43.32 73.15 42.76
N LYS A 956 44.56 73.52 43.05
CA LYS A 956 45.04 73.79 44.41
C LYS A 956 45.32 75.26 44.57
N VAL A 957 44.60 75.92 45.46
CA VAL A 957 44.77 77.34 45.78
C VAL A 957 45.43 77.45 47.16
N THR A 958 46.56 78.13 47.24
CA THR A 958 47.30 78.39 48.48
C THR A 958 47.49 79.89 48.64
N THR A 959 46.85 80.49 49.64
CA THR A 959 46.89 81.94 49.88
C THR A 959 47.58 82.27 51.19
N VAL A 960 48.56 83.18 51.15
CA VAL A 960 49.37 83.63 52.29
C VAL A 960 49.26 85.16 52.42
N ASP A 961 48.91 85.64 53.61
CA ASP A 961 48.75 87.08 53.92
C ASP A 961 50.07 87.84 53.70
N MET A 962 50.02 89.03 53.09
CA MET A 962 51.19 89.91 53.02
C MET A 962 51.35 90.72 54.33
N PRO A 963 52.56 90.81 54.91
CA PRO A 963 52.77 91.58 56.13
C PRO A 963 52.70 93.09 55.85
N GLY A 964 51.72 93.78 56.45
CA GLY A 964 51.68 95.26 56.53
C GLY A 964 50.52 95.96 55.80
N GLU A 965 49.73 95.24 55.01
CA GLU A 965 48.55 95.77 54.32
C GLU A 965 47.29 95.00 54.76
N GLN A 966 46.18 95.71 55.01
CA GLN A 966 44.92 95.02 55.33
C GLN A 966 44.28 94.51 54.03
N GLU A 967 44.05 93.20 53.99
CA GLU A 967 43.29 92.45 52.98
C GLU A 967 44.01 92.06 51.67
N THR A 968 45.33 92.25 51.53
CA THR A 968 46.10 91.76 50.36
C THR A 968 46.92 90.49 50.67
N ALA A 969 46.98 89.56 49.71
CA ALA A 969 47.68 88.27 49.86
C ALA A 969 48.45 87.85 48.60
N VAL A 970 49.38 86.90 48.77
CA VAL A 970 49.96 86.11 47.68
C VAL A 970 49.15 84.84 47.52
N THR A 971 48.57 84.61 46.34
CA THR A 971 47.81 83.40 46.01
C THR A 971 48.56 82.58 44.96
N THR A 972 48.94 81.35 45.32
CA THR A 972 49.48 80.36 44.39
C THR A 972 48.37 79.41 43.95
N VAL A 973 48.22 79.21 42.65
CA VAL A 973 47.24 78.29 42.04
C VAL A 973 48.00 77.22 41.29
N GLU A 974 47.80 75.94 41.62
CA GLU A 974 48.32 74.80 40.86
C GLU A 974 47.16 74.11 40.16
N THR A 975 47.25 73.94 38.85
CA THR A 975 46.22 73.26 38.03
C THR A 975 46.82 72.01 37.39
N THR A 976 46.11 70.89 37.50
CA THR A 976 46.41 69.63 36.80
C THR A 976 45.34 69.41 35.74
N LEU A 977 45.74 69.21 34.48
CA LEU A 977 44.83 68.94 33.36
C LEU A 977 44.71 67.42 33.16
N ASN A 978 43.75 67.02 32.34
CA ASN A 978 43.58 65.62 31.96
C ASN A 978 44.73 65.19 31.04
N SER A 979 45.26 63.99 31.30
CA SER A 979 46.33 63.36 30.52
C SER A 979 46.16 63.35 28.99
N SER A 980 44.93 63.42 28.47
CA SER A 980 44.64 63.52 27.03
C SER A 980 44.99 64.88 26.40
N LEU A 981 45.24 65.92 27.22
CA LEU A 981 45.57 67.29 26.80
C LEU A 981 47.06 67.63 26.93
N LEU A 982 47.90 66.68 27.34
CA LEU A 982 49.34 66.88 27.61
C LEU A 982 50.17 67.22 26.34
N ASN A 983 49.57 67.20 25.14
CA ASN A 983 50.24 67.48 23.87
C ASN A 983 49.50 68.53 23.00
N SER A 984 48.46 69.19 23.50
CA SER A 984 47.67 70.20 22.76
C SER A 984 48.14 71.62 23.06
N ASP A 985 47.96 72.57 22.11
CA ASP A 985 48.15 74.01 22.30
C ASP A 985 47.14 74.56 23.32
N THR A 986 47.35 74.24 24.60
CA THR A 986 46.43 74.52 25.69
C THR A 986 46.99 75.66 26.52
N THR A 987 46.29 76.78 26.55
CA THR A 987 46.64 77.91 27.41
C THR A 987 45.70 77.96 28.61
N VAL A 988 46.28 78.18 29.79
CA VAL A 988 45.51 78.38 31.01
C VAL A 988 45.76 79.80 31.50
N VAL A 989 44.70 80.59 31.56
CA VAL A 989 44.70 81.94 32.10
C VAL A 989 44.04 81.91 33.47
N VAL A 990 44.75 82.40 34.49
CA VAL A 990 44.20 82.54 35.83
C VAL A 990 44.07 84.03 36.14
N SER A 991 42.86 84.48 36.47
CA SER A 991 42.59 85.89 36.80
C SER A 991 41.82 86.11 38.10
N SER A 992 42.19 87.17 38.82
CA SER A 992 41.52 87.67 40.02
C SER A 992 41.96 89.10 40.33
N GLY A 993 41.07 89.96 40.83
CA GLY A 993 41.39 91.35 41.17
C GLY A 993 41.93 92.23 40.04
N GLY A 994 41.65 91.85 38.79
CA GLY A 994 42.20 92.49 37.59
C GLY A 994 43.65 92.09 37.23
N GLN A 995 44.24 91.12 37.94
CA GLN A 995 45.49 90.46 37.52
C GLN A 995 45.19 89.22 36.70
N GLU A 996 45.93 89.01 35.62
CA GLU A 996 45.85 87.82 34.78
C GLU A 996 47.24 87.23 34.58
N VAL A 997 47.39 85.92 34.78
CA VAL A 997 48.63 85.18 34.51
C VAL A 997 48.30 84.02 33.60
N GLU A 998 48.96 83.98 32.46
CA GLU A 998 48.82 82.93 31.44
C GLU A 998 50.04 82.01 31.44
N ARG A 999 49.81 80.70 31.29
CA ARG A 999 50.86 79.70 31.06
C ARG A 999 50.39 78.59 30.13
N ALA A 1000 51.35 78.05 29.37
CA ALA A 1000 51.27 76.80 28.63
C ALA A 1000 52.54 75.98 28.95
N GLY A 1001 52.43 74.64 29.02
CA GLY A 1001 53.58 73.75 29.27
C GLY A 1001 53.34 72.65 30.33
N ASP A 1002 54.43 72.05 30.82
CA ASP A 1002 54.41 70.83 31.65
C ASP A 1002 53.72 70.98 33.01
N GLU A 1003 52.96 69.95 33.37
CA GLU A 1003 52.14 69.90 34.58
C GLU A 1003 52.91 69.60 35.89
N PRO A 1004 52.37 70.03 37.04
CA PRO A 1004 51.19 70.88 37.20
C PRO A 1004 51.50 72.34 36.82
N LEU A 1005 50.53 73.02 36.21
CA LEU A 1005 50.66 74.44 35.86
C LEU A 1005 50.52 75.30 37.12
N VAL A 1006 51.59 75.99 37.51
CA VAL A 1006 51.64 76.81 38.73
C VAL A 1006 51.60 78.31 38.39
N PHE A 1007 50.64 79.02 38.97
CA PHE A 1007 50.40 80.46 38.82
C PHE A 1007 50.59 81.14 40.18
N VAL A 1008 51.19 82.34 40.18
CA VAL A 1008 51.38 83.14 41.41
C VAL A 1008 50.81 84.53 41.16
N LEU A 1009 49.78 84.89 41.91
CA LEU A 1009 49.12 86.19 41.91
C LEU A 1009 49.47 86.94 43.20
N SER A 1010 49.78 88.23 43.11
CA SER A 1010 50.21 89.06 44.26
C SER A 1010 49.29 90.25 44.46
N ASN A 1011 49.03 90.66 45.71
CA ASN A 1011 48.10 91.75 46.04
C ASN A 1011 46.63 91.43 45.68
N VAL A 1012 46.22 90.17 45.82
CA VAL A 1012 44.82 89.75 45.58
C VAL A 1012 44.05 89.73 46.90
N ASP A 1013 42.80 90.20 46.90
CA ASP A 1013 41.90 90.11 48.06
C ASP A 1013 41.40 88.66 48.20
N PHE A 1014 41.52 88.09 49.41
CA PHE A 1014 41.06 86.74 49.69
C PHE A 1014 39.53 86.55 49.63
N LYS A 1015 38.75 87.62 49.41
CA LYS A 1015 37.29 87.58 49.19
C LYS A 1015 36.89 87.50 47.71
N GLU A 1016 37.83 87.67 46.79
CA GLU A 1016 37.55 87.66 45.36
C GLU A 1016 37.36 86.23 44.81
N ASP A 1017 36.75 86.18 43.61
CA ASP A 1017 36.67 84.96 42.83
C ASP A 1017 37.91 84.81 41.95
N LEU A 1018 38.40 83.57 41.89
CA LEU A 1018 39.42 83.10 40.98
C LEU A 1018 38.71 82.60 39.72
N LYS A 1019 39.04 83.19 38.58
CA LYS A 1019 38.63 82.69 37.26
C LYS A 1019 39.81 81.94 36.64
N ILE A 1020 39.55 80.73 36.16
CA ILE A 1020 40.52 79.89 35.45
C ILE A 1020 39.92 79.61 34.09
N THR A 1021 40.52 80.17 33.04
CA THR A 1021 40.12 79.90 31.66
C THR A 1021 41.10 78.90 31.07
N VAL A 1022 40.60 77.80 30.53
CA VAL A 1022 41.41 76.84 29.76
C VAL A 1022 40.96 76.90 28.31
N THR A 1023 41.88 77.21 27.42
CA THR A 1023 41.62 77.35 25.99
C THR A 1023 42.41 76.29 25.23
N THR A 1024 41.72 75.52 24.41
CA THR A 1024 42.27 74.58 23.42
C THR A 1024 41.93 75.07 22.01
N GLU A 1025 42.46 74.43 20.96
CA GLU A 1025 42.21 74.80 19.55
C GLU A 1025 40.71 74.95 19.22
N ASP A 1026 39.87 74.07 19.78
CA ASP A 1026 38.43 74.01 19.46
C ASP A 1026 37.49 74.53 20.56
N LYS A 1027 37.99 74.88 21.76
CA LYS A 1027 37.12 75.13 22.92
C LYS A 1027 37.75 76.04 23.98
N THR A 1028 36.93 76.85 24.64
CA THR A 1028 37.30 77.63 25.83
C THR A 1028 36.38 77.25 26.97
N ILE A 1029 36.93 76.87 28.13
CA ILE A 1029 36.18 76.60 29.35
C ILE A 1029 36.57 77.60 30.44
N GLU A 1030 35.59 78.02 31.24
CA GLU A 1030 35.82 78.94 32.37
C GLU A 1030 35.39 78.28 33.67
N ILE A 1031 36.31 78.26 34.65
CA ILE A 1031 36.10 77.66 35.96
C ILE A 1031 36.27 78.75 37.02
N TYR A 1032 35.24 78.96 37.84
CA TYR A 1032 35.25 79.95 38.92
C TYR A 1032 35.41 79.26 40.28
N LYS A 1033 36.36 79.71 41.10
CA LYS A 1033 36.59 79.20 42.47
C LYS A 1033 36.78 80.34 43.45
N LYS A 1034 36.36 80.15 44.70
CA LYS A 1034 36.59 81.16 45.76
C LYS A 1034 38.05 81.17 46.20
N ILE A 1035 38.63 82.35 46.33
CA ILE A 1035 39.87 82.55 47.08
C ILE A 1035 39.52 82.48 48.57
N GLY A 1036 40.45 82.01 49.40
CA GLY A 1036 40.26 81.90 50.84
C GLY A 1036 41.60 81.67 51.54
N LYS A 1037 41.68 82.03 52.82
CA LYS A 1037 42.91 81.90 53.60
C LYS A 1037 43.36 80.44 53.72
N GLY A 1038 44.66 80.20 53.54
CA GLY A 1038 45.27 78.88 53.67
C GLY A 1038 45.24 78.07 52.38
N LYS A 1039 45.31 76.73 52.51
CA LYS A 1039 45.36 75.80 51.38
C LYS A 1039 43.99 75.17 51.14
N LYS A 1040 43.52 75.22 49.89
CA LYS A 1040 42.28 74.58 49.44
C LYS A 1040 42.52 73.80 48.16
N THR A 1041 41.93 72.62 48.07
CA THR A 1041 41.98 71.78 46.86
C THR A 1041 40.57 71.56 46.35
N TYR A 1042 40.37 71.84 45.07
CA TYR A 1042 39.15 71.60 44.33
C TYR A 1042 39.41 70.42 43.38
N SER A 1043 38.53 69.43 43.42
CA SER A 1043 38.51 68.31 42.49
C SER A 1043 37.40 68.56 41.49
N GLU A 1044 37.77 68.71 40.22
CA GLU A 1044 36.82 68.91 39.12
C GLU A 1044 36.38 67.58 38.51
N LEU A 1045 37.09 66.48 38.81
CA LEU A 1045 36.66 65.14 38.40
C LEU A 1045 35.41 64.69 39.18
N PRO A 1046 34.39 64.15 38.49
CA PRO A 1046 33.26 63.51 39.13
C PRO A 1046 33.69 62.21 39.82
N LYS A 1047 32.97 61.83 40.89
CA LYS A 1047 33.26 60.58 41.64
C LYS A 1047 33.05 59.32 40.81
N ASN A 1048 32.15 59.37 39.82
CA ASN A 1048 31.91 58.35 38.83
C ASN A 1048 32.18 58.95 37.45
N PRO A 1049 32.72 58.19 36.47
CA PRO A 1049 32.95 58.72 35.12
C PRO A 1049 31.63 59.16 34.47
N LEU A 1050 31.51 60.46 34.17
CA LEU A 1050 30.31 61.05 33.54
C LEU A 1050 30.49 61.33 32.05
N SER A 1051 31.69 61.20 31.49
CA SER A 1051 31.89 61.39 30.04
C SER A 1051 31.21 60.30 29.21
N GLY A 1052 30.64 60.69 28.07
CA GLY A 1052 29.92 59.82 27.16
C GLY A 1052 28.76 60.50 26.43
N ASN A 1053 28.06 59.72 25.60
CA ASN A 1053 26.97 60.14 24.74
C ASN A 1053 25.64 59.62 25.29
N TYR A 1054 24.96 60.45 26.07
CA TYR A 1054 23.69 60.10 26.72
C TYR A 1054 22.53 60.46 25.81
N SER A 1055 21.48 59.63 25.75
CA SER A 1055 20.26 60.08 25.06
C SER A 1055 19.56 61.16 25.88
N LEU A 1056 18.90 62.10 25.20
CA LEU A 1056 18.09 63.10 25.87
C LEU A 1056 16.98 62.45 26.70
N TYR A 1057 16.39 61.35 26.20
CA TYR A 1057 15.46 60.53 26.97
C TYR A 1057 16.06 60.03 28.29
N GLN A 1058 17.27 59.48 28.29
CA GLN A 1058 17.94 58.97 29.49
C GLN A 1058 18.18 60.09 30.51
N LEU A 1059 18.60 61.27 30.05
CA LEU A 1059 18.84 62.41 30.93
C LEU A 1059 17.56 63.00 31.52
N LEU A 1060 16.47 63.04 30.74
CA LEU A 1060 15.18 63.54 31.22
C LEU A 1060 14.47 62.58 32.17
N THR A 1061 14.79 61.28 32.11
CA THR A 1061 14.20 60.25 32.97
C THR A 1061 15.03 59.97 34.22
N ASP A 1062 16.34 60.23 34.20
CA ASP A 1062 17.24 60.13 35.35
C ASP A 1062 17.65 61.52 35.86
N ASP A 1063 16.78 62.12 36.68
CA ASP A 1063 17.00 63.41 37.35
C ASP A 1063 18.29 63.44 38.17
N LYS A 1064 18.74 62.29 38.69
CA LYS A 1064 19.99 62.22 39.46
C LYS A 1064 21.20 62.31 38.54
N LEU A 1065 21.22 61.57 37.43
CA LEU A 1065 22.29 61.63 36.43
C LEU A 1065 22.40 63.04 35.83
N LEU A 1066 21.28 63.65 35.47
CA LEU A 1066 21.27 65.01 34.93
C LEU A 1066 21.79 66.04 35.94
N LYS A 1067 21.38 65.94 37.22
CA LYS A 1067 21.92 66.77 38.30
C LYS A 1067 23.40 66.53 38.53
N ASP A 1068 23.86 65.29 38.46
CA ASP A 1068 25.27 64.95 38.61
C ASP A 1068 26.08 65.51 37.44
N ILE A 1069 25.59 65.45 36.18
CA ILE A 1069 26.24 66.11 35.04
C ILE A 1069 26.31 67.62 35.25
N PHE A 1070 25.19 68.30 35.54
CA PHE A 1070 25.19 69.76 35.72
C PHE A 1070 25.94 70.25 36.96
N LYS A 1071 26.20 69.37 37.93
CA LYS A 1071 27.07 69.70 39.07
C LYS A 1071 28.52 69.91 38.64
N TYR A 1072 28.97 69.22 37.59
CA TYR A 1072 30.35 69.27 37.12
C TYR A 1072 30.49 70.03 35.79
N TYR A 1073 29.47 70.06 34.93
CA TYR A 1073 29.52 70.64 33.59
C TYR A 1073 28.50 71.77 33.43
N SER A 1074 28.90 72.89 32.83
CA SER A 1074 27.97 73.94 32.40
C SER A 1074 27.24 73.53 31.11
N PRO A 1075 26.04 74.08 30.84
CA PRO A 1075 25.35 73.90 29.56
C PRO A 1075 26.21 74.18 28.31
N SER A 1076 27.05 75.22 28.34
CA SER A 1076 27.99 75.55 27.26
C SER A 1076 29.11 74.50 27.05
N GLU A 1077 29.42 73.69 28.06
CA GLU A 1077 30.43 72.63 27.94
C GLU A 1077 29.87 71.35 27.29
N LEU A 1078 28.56 71.17 27.28
CA LEU A 1078 27.90 70.00 26.71
C LEU A 1078 27.57 70.25 25.24
N GLU A 1079 27.66 69.21 24.42
CA GLU A 1079 27.27 69.27 23.01
C GLU A 1079 25.99 68.47 22.80
N VAL A 1080 25.15 68.93 21.87
CA VAL A 1080 23.93 68.21 21.49
C VAL A 1080 24.01 67.88 20.02
N GLY A 1081 23.63 66.66 19.68
CA GLY A 1081 23.58 66.18 18.32
C GLY A 1081 22.54 65.11 18.13
N THR A 1082 22.45 64.60 16.90
CA THR A 1082 21.57 63.47 16.57
C THR A 1082 22.35 62.27 16.07
N VAL A 1083 21.82 61.07 16.35
CA VAL A 1083 22.25 59.83 15.72
C VAL A 1083 21.25 59.46 14.62
N ASN A 1084 21.76 59.06 13.46
CA ASN A 1084 20.93 58.58 12.34
C ASN A 1084 20.58 57.10 12.48
#